data_AF-A0A9D1LZ03-F1
#
_entry.id   AF-A0A9D1LZ03-F1
#
_cell.length_a   1.000
_cell.length_b   1.000
_cell.length_c   1.000
_cell.angle_alpha   90.00
_cell.angle_beta   90.00
_cell.angle_gamma   90.00
#
_symmetry.space_group_name_H-M   'P 1'
#
loop_
_entity.id
_entity.type
_entity.pdbx_description
1 polymer ?
#
loop_
_entity_poly.entity_id
_entity_poly.type
_entity_poly.pdbx_seq_one_letter_code
_entity_poly.pdbx_strand_id
1 'polypeptide(L)'
;HMGTDEYDKRYSEQMRAWTDHFIKYINAKGYNTRLWASLGKNGFNGTTPVTNEATVNLWAPYWADVHETYDAGYDVINTYGGWLYIVPAANAGYPDRFNMPRLYNEFEVNNFKSGRNPSGEAIMPVAHPQTKGAEFCIWNDMTSFRTGFSMFDIYDRMKDAVSLVSEKTWFGEDEEGQTYEQFRERIDALQNKAPNTNPGRFVESETDVIADYSFNNGSATLTDKSGNSYDGEIINGTVENQEIKFDGTGYISLPFDSVGYPYTVMMDVNFDEINDQMTLFSGKDGKFFLTLDGKVGYSREAYSYTFDYTLEPDRDYNIALVCDNKNLTLYVNGGKVGSGKLTNETIAGKAQQSSTFVLPTEKIMENVKGTVSSLKIYNRTLSDQEINDAVPFKGRENIALGKDVTASSLEVSDGRFTADMAVDGIVSKDSRVSFGKAQDEQWLLVDLGDLYTIEDVVINFESTVGKYEVQISADGESYTTVYTKNEDTVNVATPAIDEIHFEPQEARYVKYVQKERWKHPSNGQWYSGSIYEFEVYKSMSDELLDYIDEINQTLGQYEPGMGDGQLNSDYYESFQKLIEDTTELANSGNLTNDTTEEALTALYRKFLELENNIISVDRTKLSAKLEEVKDIDLTVYTANSAKAAKDALDEATALNISEHPTQAEIDGALAKLNEAFASLKYNKGDVNHDGKLTISDATMIQIYIIKGIDEIDIDTADVDNSGKVDIDDATSVQKVVVGIYKLDGDGNHVAAAILKRGGLNSYE
;
A
#
# COMPACT_ATOMS: atom_id res chain seq x y z
N HIS A 1 -1.25 -21.12 37.61
CA HIS A 1 -0.15 -22.02 37.17
C HIS A 1 1.09 -21.69 38.01
N MET A 2 1.86 -22.68 38.49
CA MET A 2 3.00 -22.46 39.39
C MET A 2 4.39 -22.77 38.78
N GLY A 3 4.47 -23.09 37.49
CA GLY A 3 5.75 -23.33 36.79
C GLY A 3 6.29 -24.73 37.09
N THR A 4 7.45 -24.81 37.74
CA THR A 4 8.21 -26.01 38.18
C THR A 4 8.99 -26.76 37.11
N ASP A 5 8.99 -26.27 35.88
CA ASP A 5 9.82 -26.74 34.78
C ASP A 5 11.32 -26.41 34.96
N GLU A 6 12.16 -27.19 34.27
CA GLU A 6 13.58 -26.93 34.01
C GLU A 6 14.50 -26.64 35.22
N TYR A 7 14.09 -26.99 36.43
CA TYR A 7 15.00 -26.97 37.58
C TYR A 7 16.06 -28.07 37.46
N ASP A 8 17.21 -27.84 38.09
CA ASP A 8 18.33 -28.77 38.05
C ASP A 8 17.97 -30.11 38.72
N LYS A 9 18.03 -31.20 37.94
CA LYS A 9 17.72 -32.58 38.35
C LYS A 9 18.52 -33.08 39.55
N ARG A 10 19.67 -32.47 39.88
CA ARG A 10 20.42 -32.78 41.12
C ARG A 10 19.59 -32.58 42.39
N TYR A 11 18.51 -31.80 42.31
CA TYR A 11 17.60 -31.51 43.42
C TYR A 11 16.24 -32.20 43.27
N SER A 12 16.17 -33.33 42.56
CA SER A 12 14.90 -33.98 42.24
C SER A 12 14.01 -34.26 43.46
N GLU A 13 14.55 -34.83 44.55
CA GLU A 13 13.74 -35.10 45.76
C GLU A 13 13.24 -33.80 46.42
N GLN A 14 14.06 -32.75 46.43
CA GLN A 14 13.65 -31.43 46.94
C GLN A 14 12.57 -30.82 46.05
N MET A 15 12.70 -30.92 44.73
CA MET A 15 11.69 -30.43 43.79
C MET A 15 10.38 -31.21 43.90
N ARG A 16 10.42 -32.53 44.15
CA ARG A 16 9.23 -33.32 44.44
C ARG A 16 8.53 -32.87 45.71
N ALA A 17 9.28 -32.71 46.81
CA ALA A 17 8.74 -32.19 48.07
C ALA A 17 8.15 -30.77 47.92
N TRP A 18 8.84 -29.90 47.18
CA TRP A 18 8.41 -28.54 46.87
C TRP A 18 7.11 -28.54 46.06
N THR A 19 7.05 -29.35 45.01
CA THR A 19 5.88 -29.49 44.14
C THR A 19 4.67 -29.96 44.94
N ASP A 20 4.80 -31.01 45.75
CA ASP A 20 3.73 -31.52 46.60
C ASP A 20 3.23 -30.47 47.61
N HIS A 21 4.17 -29.76 48.25
CA HIS A 21 3.84 -28.70 49.21
C HIS A 21 3.01 -27.59 48.55
N PHE A 22 3.43 -27.10 47.38
CA PHE A 22 2.74 -25.99 46.73
C PHE A 22 1.42 -26.40 46.08
N ILE A 23 1.27 -27.63 45.57
CA ILE A 23 -0.04 -28.13 45.14
C ILE A 23 -1.01 -28.09 46.32
N LYS A 24 -0.64 -28.67 47.47
CA LYS A 24 -1.50 -28.69 48.66
C LYS A 24 -1.78 -27.29 49.20
N TYR A 25 -0.77 -26.42 49.22
CA TYR A 25 -0.91 -25.06 49.70
C TYR A 25 -1.89 -24.24 48.84
N ILE A 26 -1.72 -24.27 47.51
CA ILE A 26 -2.57 -23.53 46.57
C ILE A 26 -4.00 -24.08 46.60
N ASN A 27 -4.16 -25.42 46.61
CA ASN A 27 -5.47 -26.05 46.69
C ASN A 27 -6.19 -25.75 48.00
N ALA A 28 -5.47 -25.71 49.13
CA ALA A 28 -6.04 -25.33 50.42
C ALA A 28 -6.52 -23.86 50.47
N LYS A 29 -6.11 -23.02 49.50
CA LYS A 29 -6.63 -21.65 49.31
C LYS A 29 -7.87 -21.59 48.40
N GLY A 30 -8.35 -22.73 47.90
CA GLY A 30 -9.53 -22.81 47.04
C GLY A 30 -9.24 -22.64 45.54
N TYR A 31 -7.99 -22.71 45.11
CA TYR A 31 -7.61 -22.67 43.70
C TYR A 31 -7.29 -24.07 43.17
N ASN A 32 -7.44 -24.30 41.86
CA ASN A 32 -6.94 -25.53 41.24
C ASN A 32 -5.50 -25.32 40.76
N THR A 33 -4.58 -26.13 41.25
CA THR A 33 -3.17 -26.02 40.85
C THR A 33 -2.95 -26.50 39.41
N ARG A 34 -2.19 -25.70 38.64
CA ARG A 34 -1.68 -26.06 37.30
C ARG A 34 -0.16 -25.93 37.28
N LEU A 35 0.57 -26.85 36.67
CA LEU A 35 2.03 -26.85 36.60
C LEU A 35 2.55 -27.51 35.32
N TRP A 36 3.84 -27.31 34.99
CA TRP A 36 4.49 -28.04 33.92
C TRP A 36 4.83 -29.47 34.36
N ALA A 37 4.50 -30.45 33.53
CA ALA A 37 4.86 -31.85 33.80
C ALA A 37 6.38 -31.99 33.84
N SER A 38 6.91 -32.32 35.03
CA SER A 38 8.35 -32.45 35.28
C SER A 38 8.72 -33.63 36.16
N LEU A 39 7.75 -34.47 36.53
CA LEU A 39 7.97 -35.63 37.39
C LEU A 39 8.30 -36.88 36.57
N GLY A 40 8.98 -37.83 37.20
CA GLY A 40 9.15 -39.18 36.68
C GLY A 40 10.58 -39.50 36.25
N LYS A 41 10.76 -40.66 35.61
CA LYS A 41 12.09 -41.22 35.31
C LYS A 41 12.99 -40.30 34.47
N ASN A 42 12.37 -39.51 33.60
CA ASN A 42 13.04 -38.59 32.68
C ASN A 42 13.21 -37.18 33.26
N GLY A 43 12.52 -36.85 34.34
CA GLY A 43 12.46 -35.51 34.95
C GLY A 43 13.00 -35.55 36.38
N PHE A 44 12.18 -35.10 37.33
CA PHE A 44 12.44 -35.22 38.76
C PHE A 44 12.12 -36.64 39.24
N ASN A 45 13.10 -37.51 39.04
CA ASN A 45 13.06 -38.89 39.50
C ASN A 45 13.33 -38.96 41.01
N GLY A 46 12.53 -39.74 41.74
CA GLY A 46 12.64 -39.87 43.19
C GLY A 46 11.47 -40.62 43.80
N THR A 47 11.56 -40.78 45.12
CA THR A 47 10.63 -41.57 45.93
C THR A 47 9.70 -40.71 46.78
N THR A 48 10.00 -39.41 46.96
CA THR A 48 9.10 -38.49 47.67
C THR A 48 7.74 -38.46 46.96
N PRO A 49 6.63 -38.78 47.65
CA PRO A 49 5.30 -38.74 47.04
C PRO A 49 4.90 -37.32 46.66
N VAL A 50 4.19 -37.19 45.53
CA VAL A 50 3.59 -35.93 45.09
C VAL A 50 2.12 -36.20 44.82
N THR A 51 1.23 -35.38 45.39
CA THR A 51 -0.21 -35.46 45.13
C THR A 51 -0.53 -35.23 43.64
N ASN A 52 -1.55 -35.90 43.14
CA ASN A 52 -2.07 -35.74 41.78
C ASN A 52 -3.29 -34.81 41.69
N GLU A 53 -3.63 -34.11 42.78
CA GLU A 53 -4.67 -33.07 42.83
C GLU A 53 -4.24 -31.79 42.07
N ALA A 54 -3.78 -31.92 40.84
CA ALA A 54 -3.36 -30.82 39.98
C ALA A 54 -3.54 -31.18 38.50
N THR A 55 -3.64 -30.17 37.64
CA THR A 55 -3.58 -30.33 36.18
C THR A 55 -2.17 -30.04 35.68
N VAL A 56 -1.64 -30.86 34.80
CA VAL A 56 -0.30 -30.67 34.25
C VAL A 56 -0.34 -30.30 32.77
N ASN A 57 0.44 -29.29 32.39
CA ASN A 57 0.77 -29.03 31.00
C ASN A 57 1.92 -29.97 30.61
N LEU A 58 1.64 -30.96 29.75
CA LEU A 58 2.65 -31.92 29.29
C LEU A 58 3.34 -31.37 28.05
N TRP A 59 4.52 -30.80 28.27
CA TRP A 59 5.20 -29.94 27.30
C TRP A 59 6.42 -30.56 26.63
N ALA A 60 7.01 -31.56 27.28
CA ALA A 60 8.21 -32.25 26.83
C ALA A 60 8.16 -33.72 27.27
N PRO A 61 7.65 -34.63 26.42
CA PRO A 61 7.65 -36.07 26.67
C PRO A 61 9.04 -36.65 27.04
N TYR A 62 10.09 -36.04 26.50
CA TYR A 62 11.48 -36.39 26.82
C TYR A 62 11.91 -36.00 28.23
N TRP A 63 11.15 -35.12 28.90
CA TRP A 63 11.36 -34.68 30.28
C TRP A 63 10.34 -35.29 31.24
N ALA A 64 9.08 -35.43 30.83
CA ALA A 64 8.03 -36.13 31.57
C ALA A 64 7.31 -37.11 30.65
N ASP A 65 7.50 -38.41 30.91
CA ASP A 65 6.95 -39.49 30.09
C ASP A 65 5.42 -39.46 30.11
N VAL A 66 4.81 -39.61 28.93
CA VAL A 66 3.36 -39.48 28.76
C VAL A 66 2.63 -40.56 29.55
N HIS A 67 3.00 -41.83 29.42
CA HIS A 67 2.33 -42.90 30.15
C HIS A 67 2.53 -42.75 31.66
N GLU A 68 3.74 -42.44 32.12
CA GLU A 68 4.01 -42.23 33.55
C GLU A 68 3.17 -41.10 34.15
N THR A 69 2.96 -40.01 33.39
CA THR A 69 2.15 -38.87 33.83
C THR A 69 0.67 -39.26 33.96
N TYR A 70 0.13 -40.02 33.01
CA TYR A 70 -1.26 -40.49 33.06
C TYR A 70 -1.45 -41.55 34.16
N ASP A 71 -0.52 -42.49 34.29
CA ASP A 71 -0.55 -43.55 35.33
C ASP A 71 -0.45 -42.97 36.75
N ALA A 72 0.24 -41.84 36.92
CA ALA A 72 0.27 -41.10 38.18
C ALA A 72 -1.08 -40.42 38.52
N GLY A 73 -2.04 -40.42 37.59
CA GLY A 73 -3.41 -39.95 37.80
C GLY A 73 -3.60 -38.44 37.64
N TYR A 74 -2.69 -37.74 36.96
CA TYR A 74 -2.85 -36.31 36.69
C TYR A 74 -3.86 -36.07 35.56
N ASP A 75 -4.62 -34.98 35.67
CA ASP A 75 -5.27 -34.39 34.50
C ASP A 75 -4.23 -33.67 33.64
N VAL A 76 -4.30 -33.82 32.32
CA VAL A 76 -3.27 -33.40 31.36
C VAL A 76 -3.83 -32.46 30.31
N ILE A 77 -3.13 -31.35 30.06
CA ILE A 77 -3.31 -30.48 28.89
C ILE A 77 -2.14 -30.75 27.94
N ASN A 78 -2.43 -31.04 26.67
CA ASN A 78 -1.40 -31.22 25.65
C ASN A 78 -0.79 -29.87 25.28
N THR A 79 0.45 -29.67 25.72
CA THR A 79 1.22 -28.45 25.44
C THR A 79 2.56 -28.84 24.82
N TYR A 80 2.59 -29.98 24.13
CA TYR A 80 3.84 -30.55 23.65
C TYR A 80 4.49 -29.61 22.63
N GLY A 81 5.68 -29.09 22.97
CA GLY A 81 6.38 -28.13 22.11
C GLY A 81 6.83 -28.69 20.76
N GLY A 82 6.87 -30.00 20.58
CA GLY A 82 7.09 -30.59 19.25
C GLY A 82 5.94 -30.32 18.26
N TRP A 83 4.76 -29.98 18.78
CA TRP A 83 3.59 -29.57 18.02
C TRP A 83 3.28 -28.08 18.16
N LEU A 84 3.19 -27.58 19.40
CA LEU A 84 2.46 -26.35 19.70
C LEU A 84 3.33 -25.20 20.25
N TYR A 85 4.66 -25.27 20.10
CA TYR A 85 5.55 -24.17 20.47
C TYR A 85 5.89 -23.30 19.27
N ILE A 86 5.85 -21.99 19.50
CA ILE A 86 6.40 -20.96 18.63
C ILE A 86 7.50 -20.26 19.42
N VAL A 87 8.67 -20.10 18.82
CA VAL A 87 9.76 -19.31 19.39
C VAL A 87 10.19 -18.27 18.35
N PRO A 88 9.89 -16.97 18.55
CA PRO A 88 10.30 -15.93 17.61
C PRO A 88 11.80 -16.00 17.33
N ALA A 89 12.15 -15.90 16.04
CA ALA A 89 13.48 -16.14 15.47
C ALA A 89 14.00 -17.59 15.51
N ALA A 90 13.10 -18.58 15.61
CA ALA A 90 13.38 -20.01 15.49
C ALA A 90 14.57 -20.49 16.35
N ASN A 91 14.42 -20.39 17.68
CA ASN A 91 15.46 -20.78 18.63
C ASN A 91 15.23 -22.19 19.22
N ALA A 92 16.32 -22.83 19.65
CA ALA A 92 16.30 -24.16 20.30
C ALA A 92 15.60 -25.28 19.51
N GLY A 93 15.56 -25.20 18.18
CA GLY A 93 14.90 -26.19 17.33
C GLY A 93 13.37 -26.15 17.39
N TYR A 94 12.80 -25.02 17.80
CA TYR A 94 11.39 -24.68 17.65
C TYR A 94 11.21 -23.70 16.48
N PRO A 95 10.06 -23.72 15.79
CA PRO A 95 9.85 -22.87 14.63
C PRO A 95 9.48 -21.43 15.02
N ASP A 96 9.78 -20.48 14.14
CA ASP A 96 9.37 -19.07 14.27
C ASP A 96 7.87 -18.86 14.08
N ARG A 97 7.23 -19.73 13.28
CA ARG A 97 5.80 -19.76 12.97
C ARG A 97 5.33 -21.21 12.85
N PHE A 98 4.04 -21.44 13.05
CA PHE A 98 3.47 -22.76 12.83
C PHE A 98 3.58 -23.20 11.37
N ASN A 99 3.94 -24.47 11.16
CA ASN A 99 3.69 -25.14 9.90
C ASN A 99 2.22 -25.57 9.90
N MET A 100 1.37 -24.64 9.48
CA MET A 100 -0.08 -24.80 9.51
C MET A 100 -0.59 -26.02 8.71
N PRO A 101 -0.11 -26.31 7.48
CA PRO A 101 -0.51 -27.52 6.76
C PRO A 101 -0.18 -28.81 7.53
N ARG A 102 1.03 -28.91 8.09
CA ARG A 102 1.43 -30.09 8.85
C ARG A 102 0.58 -30.27 10.10
N LEU A 103 0.40 -29.20 10.86
CA LEU A 103 -0.34 -29.27 12.12
C LEU A 103 -1.81 -29.59 11.89
N TYR A 104 -2.47 -28.99 10.90
CA TYR A 104 -3.86 -29.30 10.59
C TYR A 104 -4.08 -30.79 10.31
N ASN A 105 -3.16 -31.40 9.53
CA ASN A 105 -3.27 -32.78 9.07
C ASN A 105 -2.76 -33.83 10.07
N GLU A 106 -1.81 -33.50 10.94
CA GLU A 106 -1.12 -34.50 11.78
C GLU A 106 -1.35 -34.34 13.29
N PHE A 107 -1.64 -33.13 13.76
CA PHE A 107 -1.80 -32.86 15.19
C PHE A 107 -3.21 -33.22 15.64
N GLU A 108 -3.31 -33.96 16.74
CA GLU A 108 -4.55 -34.24 17.44
C GLU A 108 -4.35 -34.01 18.94
N VAL A 109 -5.40 -33.66 19.67
CA VAL A 109 -5.31 -33.31 21.09
C VAL A 109 -4.68 -34.42 21.94
N ASN A 110 -4.96 -35.69 21.60
CA ASN A 110 -4.42 -36.87 22.26
C ASN A 110 -3.02 -37.30 21.75
N ASN A 111 -2.47 -36.62 20.74
CA ASN A 111 -1.21 -36.98 20.10
C ASN A 111 -0.02 -36.25 20.76
N PHE A 112 0.73 -36.95 21.61
CA PHE A 112 1.97 -36.46 22.22
C PHE A 112 3.21 -37.01 21.49
N LYS A 113 3.08 -37.35 20.20
CA LYS A 113 4.13 -37.96 19.38
C LYS A 113 4.39 -37.13 18.12
N SER A 114 5.33 -36.19 18.21
CA SER A 114 5.69 -35.26 17.14
C SER A 114 6.91 -35.70 16.33
N GLY A 115 7.72 -36.60 16.90
CA GLY A 115 9.00 -37.02 16.33
C GLY A 115 10.18 -36.08 16.60
N ARG A 116 9.97 -34.91 17.23
CA ARG A 116 11.06 -33.96 17.55
C ARG A 116 12.05 -34.54 18.56
N ASN A 117 11.54 -35.11 19.66
CA ASN A 117 12.33 -35.76 20.70
C ASN A 117 11.56 -37.00 21.19
N PRO A 118 11.79 -38.20 20.61
CA PRO A 118 10.87 -39.33 20.72
C PRO A 118 10.86 -40.04 22.09
N SER A 119 11.76 -39.67 23.00
CA SER A 119 11.77 -40.25 24.35
C SER A 119 10.48 -39.89 25.09
N GLY A 120 9.79 -40.89 25.64
CA GLY A 120 8.58 -40.71 26.45
C GLY A 120 7.32 -40.26 25.68
N GLU A 121 7.38 -40.12 24.35
CA GLU A 121 6.22 -39.80 23.51
C GLU A 121 5.20 -40.95 23.50
N ALA A 122 3.92 -40.61 23.42
CA ALA A 122 2.83 -41.58 23.23
C ALA A 122 1.64 -40.92 22.52
N ILE A 123 0.71 -41.75 22.03
CA ILE A 123 -0.61 -41.31 21.59
C ILE A 123 -1.60 -41.92 22.57
N MET A 124 -2.37 -41.07 23.26
CA MET A 124 -3.37 -41.53 24.21
C MET A 124 -4.69 -41.84 23.49
N PRO A 125 -5.61 -42.61 24.08
CA PRO A 125 -6.94 -42.79 23.50
C PRO A 125 -7.62 -41.43 23.26
N VAL A 126 -8.33 -41.31 22.13
CA VAL A 126 -9.20 -40.15 21.86
C VAL A 126 -10.22 -40.04 23.00
N ALA A 127 -10.48 -38.82 23.46
CA ALA A 127 -11.39 -38.53 24.57
C ALA A 127 -11.04 -39.25 25.91
N HIS A 128 -9.76 -39.54 26.16
CA HIS A 128 -9.32 -40.05 27.45
C HIS A 128 -9.73 -39.09 28.59
N PRO A 129 -10.32 -39.58 29.71
CA PRO A 129 -10.92 -38.70 30.73
C PRO A 129 -9.94 -37.74 31.42
N GLN A 130 -8.65 -38.10 31.45
CA GLN A 130 -7.58 -37.24 31.97
C GLN A 130 -7.08 -36.20 30.95
N THR A 131 -7.35 -36.34 29.64
CA THR A 131 -6.93 -35.36 28.63
C THR A 131 -7.94 -34.21 28.56
N LYS A 132 -7.56 -33.01 28.97
CA LYS A 132 -8.47 -31.86 29.14
C LYS A 132 -8.48 -30.89 27.95
N GLY A 133 -7.60 -31.07 26.98
CA GLY A 133 -7.48 -30.18 25.83
C GLY A 133 -6.03 -30.01 25.40
N ALA A 134 -5.78 -28.96 24.61
CA ALA A 134 -4.46 -28.56 24.17
C ALA A 134 -4.25 -27.05 24.36
N GLU A 135 -2.99 -26.63 24.45
CA GLU A 135 -2.59 -25.23 24.63
C GLU A 135 -1.33 -24.99 23.79
N PHE A 136 -1.33 -23.95 22.95
CA PHE A 136 -0.11 -23.48 22.29
C PHE A 136 0.66 -22.51 23.17
N CYS A 137 1.96 -22.36 22.90
CA CYS A 137 2.81 -21.42 23.63
C CYS A 137 3.67 -20.62 22.66
N ILE A 138 3.77 -19.32 22.90
CA ILE A 138 4.77 -18.45 22.28
C ILE A 138 5.81 -18.14 23.34
N TRP A 139 7.03 -18.62 23.13
CA TRP A 139 8.16 -18.42 24.04
C TRP A 139 9.08 -17.34 23.52
N ASN A 140 9.13 -16.25 24.26
CA ASN A 140 9.85 -15.03 23.92
C ASN A 140 11.35 -15.10 24.27
N ASP A 141 12.00 -16.23 23.94
CA ASP A 141 13.41 -16.51 24.24
C ASP A 141 14.31 -15.39 23.71
N MET A 142 14.05 -14.96 22.47
CA MET A 142 14.90 -14.00 21.76
C MET A 142 14.53 -12.54 22.03
N THR A 143 13.31 -12.24 22.48
CA THR A 143 12.89 -10.85 22.75
C THR A 143 13.61 -10.27 23.97
N SER A 144 13.96 -11.12 24.94
CA SER A 144 14.72 -10.76 26.13
C SER A 144 16.11 -10.18 25.82
N PHE A 145 16.59 -10.35 24.57
CA PHE A 145 17.88 -9.84 24.11
C PHE A 145 17.80 -8.52 23.34
N ARG A 146 16.66 -7.80 23.39
CA ARG A 146 16.43 -6.54 22.66
C ARG A 146 16.62 -6.73 21.14
N THR A 147 15.98 -7.75 20.59
CA THR A 147 16.12 -8.12 19.17
C THR A 147 15.13 -7.41 18.24
N GLY A 148 14.32 -6.48 18.77
CA GLY A 148 13.45 -5.61 17.99
C GLY A 148 12.03 -6.13 17.73
N PHE A 149 11.66 -7.27 18.32
CA PHE A 149 10.28 -7.77 18.27
C PHE A 149 9.32 -6.86 19.03
N SER A 150 8.25 -6.42 18.35
CA SER A 150 7.12 -5.70 18.95
C SER A 150 5.96 -6.65 19.28
N MET A 151 4.96 -6.15 20.02
CA MET A 151 3.73 -6.88 20.26
C MET A 151 2.98 -7.24 18.95
N PHE A 152 3.11 -6.44 17.90
CA PHE A 152 2.55 -6.74 16.58
C PHE A 152 3.22 -7.96 15.95
N ASP A 153 4.55 -8.08 16.09
CA ASP A 153 5.31 -9.24 15.58
C ASP A 153 4.92 -10.53 16.31
N ILE A 154 4.57 -10.42 17.59
CA ILE A 154 4.07 -11.54 18.38
C ILE A 154 2.63 -11.87 17.99
N TYR A 155 1.77 -10.87 17.78
CA TYR A 155 0.40 -11.07 17.31
C TYR A 155 0.35 -11.79 15.95
N ASP A 156 1.20 -11.41 15.00
CA ASP A 156 1.30 -12.04 13.68
C ASP A 156 1.57 -13.55 13.78
N ARG A 157 2.41 -13.96 14.74
CA ARG A 157 2.72 -15.37 15.02
C ARG A 157 1.58 -16.09 15.76
N MET A 158 0.77 -15.36 16.51
CA MET A 158 -0.26 -15.89 17.38
C MET A 158 -1.55 -16.24 16.64
N LYS A 159 -1.99 -15.40 15.70
CA LYS A 159 -3.33 -15.49 15.07
C LYS A 159 -3.62 -16.87 14.44
N ASP A 160 -2.62 -17.45 13.79
CA ASP A 160 -2.71 -18.78 13.18
C ASP A 160 -2.81 -19.89 14.23
N ALA A 161 -2.05 -19.76 15.33
CA ALA A 161 -2.07 -20.72 16.42
C ALA A 161 -3.42 -20.74 17.15
N VAL A 162 -4.03 -19.57 17.36
CA VAL A 162 -5.37 -19.45 17.92
C VAL A 162 -6.39 -20.18 17.03
N SER A 163 -6.33 -19.94 15.73
CA SER A 163 -7.25 -20.54 14.75
C SER A 163 -7.14 -22.07 14.73
N LEU A 164 -5.92 -22.60 14.61
CA LEU A 164 -5.66 -24.03 14.59
C LEU A 164 -6.07 -24.72 15.89
N VAL A 165 -5.63 -24.20 17.04
CA VAL A 165 -5.94 -24.86 18.32
C VAL A 165 -7.43 -24.79 18.60
N SER A 166 -8.13 -23.73 18.19
CA SER A 166 -9.59 -23.65 18.29
C SER A 166 -10.27 -24.76 17.47
N GLU A 167 -9.86 -24.93 16.21
CA GLU A 167 -10.37 -26.01 15.33
C GLU A 167 -10.16 -27.39 15.96
N LYS A 168 -8.94 -27.69 16.42
CA LYS A 168 -8.56 -29.03 16.86
C LYS A 168 -9.02 -29.36 18.29
N THR A 169 -9.43 -28.37 19.10
CA THR A 169 -9.87 -28.58 20.49
C THR A 169 -11.37 -28.43 20.69
N TRP A 170 -12.08 -27.78 19.77
CA TRP A 170 -13.53 -27.69 19.83
C TRP A 170 -14.18 -29.03 19.45
N PHE A 171 -15.28 -29.36 20.10
CA PHE A 171 -15.97 -30.63 19.86
C PHE A 171 -16.75 -30.62 18.53
N GLY A 172 -16.47 -31.57 17.65
CA GLY A 172 -17.17 -31.82 16.40
C GLY A 172 -16.66 -33.11 15.74
N GLU A 173 -17.47 -33.73 14.88
CA GLU A 173 -16.97 -34.75 13.95
C GLU A 173 -16.42 -34.03 12.71
N ASP A 174 -15.26 -34.46 12.21
CA ASP A 174 -14.74 -33.96 10.95
C ASP A 174 -15.76 -34.24 9.83
N GLU A 175 -16.15 -33.22 9.08
CA GLU A 175 -16.93 -33.46 7.87
C GLU A 175 -16.05 -34.11 6.81
N GLU A 176 -16.58 -35.13 6.12
CA GLU A 176 -15.83 -35.88 5.13
C GLU A 176 -15.35 -34.96 3.98
N GLY A 177 -14.03 -34.97 3.71
CA GLY A 177 -13.43 -34.23 2.59
C GLY A 177 -12.96 -32.81 2.90
N GLN A 178 -12.96 -32.37 4.16
CA GLN A 178 -12.37 -31.09 4.55
C GLN A 178 -10.85 -31.08 4.31
N THR A 179 -10.37 -30.01 3.65
CA THR A 179 -8.95 -29.80 3.32
C THR A 179 -8.36 -28.64 4.11
N TYR A 180 -7.03 -28.63 4.24
CA TYR A 180 -6.30 -27.52 4.84
C TYR A 180 -6.55 -26.20 4.10
N GLU A 181 -6.65 -26.24 2.77
CA GLU A 181 -6.88 -25.08 1.93
C GLU A 181 -8.25 -24.45 2.22
N GLN A 182 -9.30 -25.26 2.36
CA GLN A 182 -10.63 -24.78 2.75
C GLN A 182 -10.65 -24.23 4.18
N PHE A 183 -9.88 -24.83 5.10
CA PHE A 183 -9.71 -24.28 6.44
C PHE A 183 -9.06 -22.89 6.37
N ARG A 184 -7.97 -22.73 5.61
CA ARG A 184 -7.30 -21.44 5.43
C ARG A 184 -8.18 -20.39 4.79
N GLU A 185 -8.94 -20.73 3.76
CA GLU A 185 -9.88 -19.80 3.12
C GLU A 185 -10.87 -19.20 4.13
N ARG A 186 -11.44 -20.02 5.03
CA ARG A 186 -12.33 -19.56 6.10
C ARG A 186 -11.62 -18.66 7.11
N ILE A 187 -10.39 -18.99 7.47
CA ILE A 187 -9.59 -18.21 8.41
C ILE A 187 -9.18 -16.87 7.78
N ASP A 188 -8.72 -16.85 6.52
CA ASP A 188 -8.29 -15.64 5.82
C ASP A 188 -9.44 -14.63 5.68
N ALA A 189 -10.68 -15.12 5.50
CA ALA A 189 -11.88 -14.28 5.48
C ALA A 189 -12.22 -13.60 6.82
N LEU A 190 -11.67 -14.05 7.95
CA LEU A 190 -12.06 -13.60 9.29
C LEU A 190 -10.90 -13.12 10.17
N GLN A 191 -9.68 -13.63 9.99
CA GLN A 191 -8.57 -13.46 10.94
C GLN A 191 -8.06 -12.03 11.06
N ASN A 192 -8.35 -11.17 10.07
CA ASN A 192 -7.86 -9.79 10.05
C ASN A 192 -8.58 -8.90 11.07
N LYS A 193 -9.85 -9.21 11.41
CA LYS A 193 -10.63 -8.45 12.40
C LYS A 193 -11.54 -9.35 13.21
N ALA A 194 -11.57 -9.13 14.52
CA ALA A 194 -12.65 -9.63 15.38
C ALA A 194 -13.65 -8.50 15.63
N PRO A 195 -14.93 -8.78 15.94
CA PRO A 195 -15.90 -7.75 16.26
C PRO A 195 -15.36 -6.78 17.32
N ASN A 196 -15.32 -5.49 16.99
CA ASN A 196 -14.79 -4.41 17.83
C ASN A 196 -13.30 -4.54 18.22
N THR A 197 -12.49 -5.29 17.46
CA THR A 197 -11.06 -5.51 17.79
C THR A 197 -10.20 -5.61 16.52
N ASN A 198 -9.23 -4.70 16.40
CA ASN A 198 -8.30 -4.63 15.27
C ASN A 198 -6.83 -4.61 15.75
N PRO A 199 -6.31 -5.74 16.29
CA PRO A 199 -4.98 -5.82 16.88
C PRO A 199 -3.86 -5.75 15.83
N GLY A 200 -4.15 -6.12 14.58
CA GLY A 200 -3.22 -6.04 13.45
C GLY A 200 -3.25 -4.71 12.71
N ARG A 201 -4.12 -3.76 13.08
CA ARG A 201 -4.34 -2.48 12.37
C ARG A 201 -4.65 -2.67 10.88
N PHE A 202 -5.45 -3.69 10.58
CA PHE A 202 -5.96 -3.92 9.23
C PHE A 202 -6.91 -2.79 8.83
N VAL A 203 -6.73 -2.25 7.63
CA VAL A 203 -7.62 -1.26 7.02
C VAL A 203 -8.27 -1.93 5.82
N GLU A 204 -9.61 -1.87 5.75
CA GLU A 204 -10.34 -2.44 4.61
C GLU A 204 -10.05 -1.63 3.35
N SER A 205 -10.04 -2.29 2.20
CA SER A 205 -9.84 -1.63 0.92
C SER A 205 -10.47 -2.46 -0.19
N GLU A 206 -11.05 -1.79 -1.18
CA GLU A 206 -11.59 -2.39 -2.40
C GLU A 206 -10.47 -2.87 -3.34
N THR A 207 -9.27 -2.31 -3.23
CA THR A 207 -8.10 -2.63 -4.08
C THR A 207 -6.84 -2.84 -3.24
N ASP A 208 -5.66 -2.85 -3.88
CA ASP A 208 -4.39 -2.82 -3.16
C ASP A 208 -3.99 -1.41 -2.66
N VAL A 209 -4.73 -0.36 -3.07
CA VAL A 209 -4.56 1.02 -2.62
C VAL A 209 -5.55 1.33 -1.50
N ILE A 210 -5.03 1.53 -0.28
CA ILE A 210 -5.83 1.93 0.89
C ILE A 210 -6.31 3.37 0.73
N ALA A 211 -5.39 4.28 0.39
CA ALA A 211 -5.71 5.70 0.28
C ALA A 211 -4.80 6.35 -0.75
N ASP A 212 -5.35 7.27 -1.54
CA ASP A 212 -4.64 8.00 -2.58
C ASP A 212 -5.02 9.47 -2.53
N TYR A 213 -4.04 10.32 -2.24
CA TYR A 213 -4.24 11.75 -2.10
C TYR A 213 -3.25 12.51 -2.98
N SER A 214 -3.82 13.37 -3.82
CA SER A 214 -3.12 14.42 -4.56
C SER A 214 -3.93 15.70 -4.43
N PHE A 215 -3.27 16.85 -4.27
CA PHE A 215 -3.99 18.06 -3.87
C PHE A 215 -4.34 18.92 -5.08
N ASN A 216 -5.60 19.34 -5.18
CA ASN A 216 -6.05 20.30 -6.18
C ASN A 216 -6.18 21.68 -5.57
N ASN A 217 -5.91 22.72 -6.35
CA ASN A 217 -6.05 24.12 -5.89
C ASN A 217 -7.47 24.39 -5.35
N GLY A 218 -7.54 24.92 -4.12
CA GLY A 218 -8.74 25.57 -3.59
C GLY A 218 -9.76 24.71 -2.84
N SER A 219 -9.52 23.40 -2.65
CA SER A 219 -10.34 22.59 -1.73
C SER A 219 -9.67 22.46 -0.37
N ALA A 220 -10.38 22.80 0.71
CA ALA A 220 -9.93 22.58 2.09
C ALA A 220 -10.10 21.11 2.55
N THR A 221 -10.51 20.21 1.65
CA THR A 221 -10.82 18.81 1.97
C THR A 221 -9.81 17.90 1.30
N LEU A 222 -9.24 16.97 2.07
CA LEU A 222 -8.34 15.95 1.56
C LEU A 222 -9.16 14.77 1.03
N THR A 223 -9.48 14.80 -0.26
CA THR A 223 -10.35 13.81 -0.90
C THR A 223 -9.57 12.55 -1.29
N ASP A 224 -10.06 11.39 -0.91
CA ASP A 224 -9.48 10.09 -1.26
C ASP A 224 -9.87 9.66 -2.68
N LYS A 225 -8.86 9.36 -3.51
CA LYS A 225 -9.01 8.88 -4.89
C LYS A 225 -8.96 7.35 -5.03
N SER A 226 -8.70 6.62 -3.94
CA SER A 226 -8.56 5.15 -3.99
C SER A 226 -9.87 4.38 -4.23
N GLY A 227 -11.01 5.06 -4.12
CA GLY A 227 -12.35 4.45 -4.16
C GLY A 227 -12.88 4.04 -2.78
N ASN A 228 -12.07 4.11 -1.72
CA ASN A 228 -12.48 3.72 -0.36
C ASN A 228 -13.21 4.82 0.41
N SER A 229 -13.24 6.06 -0.12
CA SER A 229 -13.85 7.23 0.52
C SER A 229 -13.23 7.57 1.88
N TYR A 230 -11.93 7.29 2.05
CA TYR A 230 -11.18 7.64 3.25
C TYR A 230 -10.72 9.10 3.23
N ASP A 231 -11.65 10.04 3.11
CA ASP A 231 -11.34 11.47 3.14
C ASP A 231 -10.63 11.86 4.45
N GLY A 232 -9.52 12.58 4.33
CA GLY A 232 -8.74 13.06 5.46
C GLY A 232 -9.07 14.49 5.88
N GLU A 233 -8.51 14.92 7.00
CA GLU A 233 -8.61 16.28 7.52
C GLU A 233 -7.26 16.99 7.47
N ILE A 234 -7.26 18.27 7.08
CA ILE A 234 -6.08 19.14 7.12
C ILE A 234 -6.23 20.07 8.33
N ILE A 235 -5.34 19.92 9.32
CA ILE A 235 -5.32 20.74 10.53
C ILE A 235 -4.20 21.77 10.37
N ASN A 236 -4.52 23.07 10.41
CA ASN A 236 -3.57 24.18 10.29
C ASN A 236 -2.58 24.07 9.10
N GLY A 237 -3.07 23.58 7.96
CA GLY A 237 -2.35 23.60 6.69
C GLY A 237 -3.09 24.44 5.65
N THR A 238 -2.36 24.97 4.68
CA THR A 238 -2.94 25.75 3.57
C THR A 238 -2.70 25.01 2.26
N VAL A 239 -3.74 24.86 1.45
CA VAL A 239 -3.64 24.25 0.12
C VAL A 239 -3.37 25.33 -0.92
N GLU A 240 -2.17 25.33 -1.50
CA GLU A 240 -1.73 26.26 -2.54
C GLU A 240 -0.89 25.48 -3.56
N ASN A 241 -0.96 25.82 -4.85
CA ASN A 241 -0.14 25.21 -5.91
C ASN A 241 -0.12 23.67 -5.92
N GLN A 242 -1.26 23.03 -5.69
CA GLN A 242 -1.37 21.55 -5.65
C GLN A 242 -0.55 20.87 -4.55
N GLU A 243 -0.18 21.61 -3.50
CA GLU A 243 0.49 21.10 -2.31
C GLU A 243 -0.19 21.60 -1.03
N ILE A 244 -0.01 20.87 0.07
CA ILE A 244 -0.35 21.38 1.40
C ILE A 244 0.90 21.94 2.02
N LYS A 245 0.86 23.22 2.40
CA LYS A 245 1.90 23.89 3.17
C LYS A 245 1.59 23.88 4.66
N PHE A 246 2.59 23.50 5.45
CA PHE A 246 2.57 23.52 6.91
C PHE A 246 3.60 24.51 7.46
N ASP A 247 3.26 25.19 8.56
CA ASP A 247 4.09 26.19 9.24
C ASP A 247 4.72 25.69 10.56
N GLY A 248 4.64 24.37 10.80
CA GLY A 248 5.07 23.73 12.04
C GLY A 248 3.99 23.58 13.10
N THR A 249 2.74 24.01 12.85
CA THR A 249 1.63 23.88 13.80
C THR A 249 0.49 22.95 13.34
N GLY A 250 0.60 22.42 12.11
CA GLY A 250 -0.40 21.59 11.47
C GLY A 250 0.00 20.14 11.29
N TYR A 251 -0.92 19.38 10.70
CA TYR A 251 -0.77 17.98 10.28
C TYR A 251 -1.97 17.55 9.43
N ILE A 252 -1.85 16.41 8.75
CA ILE A 252 -2.96 15.68 8.15
C ILE A 252 -3.41 14.57 9.11
N SER A 253 -4.72 14.36 9.25
CA SER A 253 -5.31 13.23 9.97
C SER A 253 -6.15 12.39 9.00
N LEU A 254 -5.97 11.06 9.02
CA LEU A 254 -6.78 10.14 8.22
C LEU A 254 -7.93 9.54 9.05
N PRO A 255 -8.99 8.96 8.44
CA PRO A 255 -10.12 8.38 9.17
C PRO A 255 -9.80 7.04 9.86
N PHE A 256 -8.56 6.57 9.76
CA PHE A 256 -8.01 5.43 10.48
C PHE A 256 -6.71 5.82 11.19
N ASP A 257 -6.53 5.32 12.41
CA ASP A 257 -5.39 5.71 13.26
C ASP A 257 -4.05 5.17 12.77
N SER A 258 -4.03 3.98 12.15
CA SER A 258 -2.80 3.30 11.74
C SER A 258 -3.04 2.20 10.72
N VAL A 259 -1.98 1.81 10.00
CA VAL A 259 -1.94 0.71 9.02
C VAL A 259 -0.93 -0.34 9.43
N GLY A 260 -1.37 -1.59 9.54
CA GLY A 260 -0.52 -2.75 9.82
C GLY A 260 0.24 -3.25 8.60
N TYR A 261 1.35 -3.96 8.81
CA TYR A 261 2.11 -4.57 7.72
C TYR A 261 1.45 -5.87 7.19
N PRO A 262 1.68 -6.22 5.92
CA PRO A 262 2.50 -5.50 4.95
C PRO A 262 1.84 -4.21 4.43
N TYR A 263 2.65 -3.19 4.17
CA TYR A 263 2.21 -1.97 3.50
C TYR A 263 3.36 -1.30 2.74
N THR A 264 2.98 -0.38 1.86
CA THR A 264 3.86 0.64 1.31
C THR A 264 3.19 1.99 1.46
N VAL A 265 3.92 3.02 1.89
CA VAL A 265 3.46 4.40 1.78
C VAL A 265 4.46 5.20 0.98
N MET A 266 3.98 6.03 0.06
CA MET A 266 4.76 6.93 -0.78
C MET A 266 4.26 8.35 -0.58
N MET A 267 5.18 9.31 -0.54
CA MET A 267 4.89 10.72 -0.36
C MET A 267 5.89 11.59 -1.09
N ASP A 268 5.41 12.65 -1.73
CA ASP A 268 6.24 13.74 -2.22
C ASP A 268 6.19 14.90 -1.22
N VAL A 269 7.35 15.27 -0.69
CA VAL A 269 7.49 16.22 0.42
C VAL A 269 8.66 17.18 0.23
N ASN A 270 8.53 18.38 0.79
CA ASN A 270 9.63 19.33 0.95
C ASN A 270 9.68 19.77 2.42
N PHE A 271 10.87 20.04 2.94
CA PHE A 271 11.08 20.49 4.32
C PHE A 271 11.87 21.79 4.35
N ASP A 272 11.27 22.88 4.83
CA ASP A 272 11.94 24.18 4.97
C ASP A 272 13.09 24.13 6.00
N GLU A 273 12.99 23.22 6.98
CA GLU A 273 14.01 22.96 7.99
C GLU A 273 13.90 21.50 8.50
N ILE A 274 14.97 20.96 9.09
CA ILE A 274 14.99 19.62 9.70
C ILE A 274 15.39 19.74 11.17
N ASN A 275 14.57 19.22 12.09
CA ASN A 275 14.88 19.15 13.52
C ASN A 275 14.26 17.93 14.22
N ASP A 276 14.67 17.68 15.46
CA ASP A 276 14.32 16.48 16.24
C ASP A 276 12.87 16.42 16.77
N GLN A 277 12.08 17.48 16.58
CA GLN A 277 10.66 17.53 16.95
C GLN A 277 9.73 17.21 15.77
N MET A 278 10.26 17.19 14.55
CA MET A 278 9.49 16.97 13.32
C MET A 278 9.30 15.48 13.04
N THR A 279 8.05 15.11 12.75
CA THR A 279 7.71 13.73 12.41
C THR A 279 6.90 13.66 11.13
N LEU A 280 7.30 12.75 10.24
CA LEU A 280 6.54 12.45 9.02
C LEU A 280 5.23 11.73 9.36
N PHE A 281 5.28 10.80 10.32
CA PHE A 281 4.13 10.04 10.81
C PHE A 281 4.19 9.91 12.33
N SER A 282 3.08 10.16 13.03
CA SER A 282 3.00 9.96 14.48
C SER A 282 1.60 9.55 14.95
N GLY A 283 1.58 8.78 16.04
CA GLY A 283 0.35 8.28 16.66
C GLY A 283 0.67 7.35 17.83
N LYS A 284 -0.33 6.63 18.33
CA LYS A 284 -0.18 5.72 19.49
C LYS A 284 0.75 4.54 19.24
N ASP A 285 0.87 4.09 17.99
CA ASP A 285 1.62 2.90 17.60
C ASP A 285 3.09 3.19 17.25
N GLY A 286 3.49 4.48 17.17
CA GLY A 286 4.88 4.88 16.98
C GLY A 286 5.05 6.29 16.41
N LYS A 287 6.30 6.64 16.10
CA LYS A 287 6.68 7.91 15.45
C LYS A 287 7.80 7.70 14.44
N PHE A 288 7.67 8.30 13.27
CA PHE A 288 8.71 8.39 12.25
C PHE A 288 9.26 9.82 12.20
N PHE A 289 10.54 9.99 12.53
CA PHE A 289 11.22 11.26 12.67
C PHE A 289 11.97 11.62 11.39
N LEU A 290 12.01 12.91 11.06
CA LEU A 290 12.90 13.41 10.00
C LEU A 290 14.38 13.31 10.43
N THR A 291 14.65 13.42 11.73
CA THR A 291 15.97 13.13 12.32
C THR A 291 15.84 12.56 13.73
N LEU A 292 16.58 11.48 13.99
CA LEU A 292 16.73 10.75 15.23
C LEU A 292 18.20 10.35 15.33
N ASP A 293 18.90 10.85 16.35
CA ASP A 293 20.36 10.68 16.49
C ASP A 293 21.16 11.13 15.24
N GLY A 294 20.67 12.18 14.56
CA GLY A 294 21.30 12.79 13.39
C GLY A 294 20.98 12.11 12.06
N LYS A 295 20.12 11.09 12.04
CA LYS A 295 19.73 10.31 10.86
C LYS A 295 18.21 10.16 10.78
N VAL A 296 17.66 9.87 9.60
CA VAL A 296 16.24 9.50 9.49
C VAL A 296 15.97 8.25 10.34
N GLY A 297 14.84 8.22 11.06
CA GLY A 297 14.57 7.11 11.97
C GLY A 297 13.16 7.07 12.50
N TYR A 298 12.84 6.05 13.28
CA TYR A 298 11.53 5.89 13.89
C TYR A 298 11.64 5.19 15.24
N SER A 299 10.59 5.31 16.04
CA SER A 299 10.47 4.60 17.31
C SER A 299 9.10 3.96 17.46
N ARG A 300 9.09 2.83 18.16
CA ARG A 300 7.90 2.08 18.55
C ARG A 300 8.17 1.35 19.85
N GLU A 301 7.20 1.34 20.75
CA GLU A 301 7.34 0.71 22.07
C GLU A 301 8.64 1.16 22.77
N ALA A 302 9.54 0.21 23.08
CA ALA A 302 10.83 0.44 23.72
C ALA A 302 12.01 0.52 22.73
N TYR A 303 11.74 0.52 21.43
CA TYR A 303 12.76 0.45 20.38
C TYR A 303 12.79 1.72 19.53
N SER A 304 14.00 2.10 19.16
CA SER A 304 14.28 3.16 18.20
C SER A 304 15.19 2.59 17.12
N TYR A 305 14.98 3.05 15.89
CA TYR A 305 15.69 2.59 14.71
C TYR A 305 16.10 3.79 13.86
N THR A 306 17.26 3.69 13.21
CA THR A 306 17.73 4.68 12.23
C THR A 306 18.05 4.00 10.90
N PHE A 307 17.99 4.80 9.84
CA PHE A 307 18.49 4.48 8.51
C PHE A 307 19.80 5.22 8.29
N ASP A 308 20.69 4.74 7.44
CA ASP A 308 21.92 5.47 7.10
C ASP A 308 21.64 6.57 6.07
N TYR A 309 20.82 7.56 6.46
CA TYR A 309 20.41 8.65 5.59
C TYR A 309 20.12 9.91 6.40
N THR A 310 20.43 11.07 5.82
CA THR A 310 20.17 12.40 6.39
C THR A 310 19.38 13.20 5.38
N LEU A 311 18.28 13.80 5.83
CA LEU A 311 17.51 14.75 5.02
C LEU A 311 18.14 16.13 5.14
N GLU A 312 18.25 16.81 4.01
CA GLU A 312 18.63 18.22 3.90
C GLU A 312 17.38 19.10 3.70
N PRO A 313 17.35 20.31 4.28
CA PRO A 313 16.25 21.25 4.08
C PRO A 313 16.21 21.79 2.64
N ASP A 314 15.09 22.41 2.28
CA ASP A 314 14.84 23.09 1.01
C ASP A 314 14.98 22.17 -0.23
N ARG A 315 14.75 20.87 -0.06
CA ARG A 315 14.78 19.86 -1.13
C ARG A 315 13.48 19.10 -1.24
N ASP A 316 13.10 18.78 -2.47
CA ASP A 316 11.99 17.89 -2.77
C ASP A 316 12.45 16.43 -2.63
N TYR A 317 11.65 15.62 -1.95
CA TYR A 317 11.88 14.20 -1.75
C TYR A 317 10.65 13.40 -2.12
N ASN A 318 10.85 12.32 -2.86
CA ASN A 318 9.94 11.19 -2.83
C ASN A 318 10.40 10.22 -1.72
N ILE A 319 9.60 10.06 -0.68
CA ILE A 319 9.88 9.12 0.41
C ILE A 319 8.93 7.94 0.27
N ALA A 320 9.51 6.73 0.16
CA ALA A 320 8.74 5.50 0.27
C ALA A 320 9.17 4.67 1.49
N LEU A 321 8.17 4.23 2.26
CA LEU A 321 8.34 3.33 3.39
C LEU A 321 7.66 2.00 3.09
N VAL A 322 8.45 0.95 2.90
CA VAL A 322 7.97 -0.41 2.61
C VAL A 322 8.15 -1.26 3.85
N CYS A 323 7.06 -1.68 4.48
CA CYS A 323 7.11 -2.58 5.64
C CYS A 323 6.59 -3.96 5.27
N ASP A 324 7.45 -4.97 5.36
CA ASP A 324 7.04 -6.38 5.34
C ASP A 324 6.78 -6.90 6.77
N ASN A 325 6.64 -8.21 6.93
CA ASN A 325 6.42 -8.86 8.24
C ASN A 325 7.68 -9.01 9.11
N LYS A 326 8.78 -8.36 8.74
CA LYS A 326 10.08 -8.40 9.42
C LYS A 326 10.77 -7.04 9.49
N ASN A 327 10.72 -6.22 8.45
CA ASN A 327 11.49 -4.98 8.32
C ASN A 327 10.67 -3.86 7.69
N LEU A 328 10.89 -2.65 8.19
CA LEU A 328 10.65 -1.39 7.49
C LEU A 328 11.90 -1.03 6.70
N THR A 329 11.72 -0.78 5.40
CA THR A 329 12.75 -0.34 4.46
C THR A 329 12.41 1.07 3.96
N LEU A 330 13.41 1.95 3.98
CA LEU A 330 13.34 3.31 3.48
C LEU A 330 13.85 3.36 2.04
N TYR A 331 13.13 4.08 1.19
CA TYR A 331 13.56 4.52 -0.13
C TYR A 331 13.44 6.03 -0.21
N VAL A 332 14.39 6.66 -0.87
CA VAL A 332 14.40 8.10 -1.14
C VAL A 332 14.68 8.30 -2.62
N ASN A 333 13.81 9.03 -3.30
CA ASN A 333 13.90 9.32 -4.74
C ASN A 333 14.04 8.04 -5.58
N GLY A 334 13.30 6.99 -5.21
CA GLY A 334 13.34 5.68 -5.86
C GLY A 334 14.53 4.80 -5.47
N GLY A 335 15.57 5.38 -4.85
CA GLY A 335 16.77 4.69 -4.37
C GLY A 335 16.53 4.01 -3.02
N LYS A 336 16.93 2.74 -2.90
CA LYS A 336 16.81 1.96 -1.66
C LYS A 336 17.90 2.36 -0.67
N VAL A 337 17.50 2.93 0.47
CA VAL A 337 18.43 3.23 1.58
C VAL A 337 18.71 1.96 2.41
N GLY A 338 17.68 1.15 2.63
CA GLY A 338 17.77 -0.10 3.39
C GLY A 338 16.85 -0.14 4.61
N SER A 339 17.04 -1.16 5.45
CA SER A 339 16.14 -1.42 6.58
C SER A 339 16.62 -0.83 7.90
N GLY A 340 15.67 -0.44 8.76
CA GLY A 340 15.95 0.22 10.03
C GLY A 340 16.87 -0.59 10.95
N LYS A 341 17.87 0.07 11.53
CA LYS A 341 18.86 -0.50 12.46
C LYS A 341 18.58 0.00 13.87
N LEU A 342 18.55 -0.89 14.85
CA LEU A 342 18.39 -0.52 16.26
C LEU A 342 19.46 0.51 16.68
N THR A 343 19.04 1.58 17.35
CA THR A 343 19.96 2.60 17.87
C THR A 343 20.78 2.10 19.07
N ASN A 344 20.27 1.07 19.75
CA ASN A 344 20.92 0.44 20.89
C ASN A 344 21.35 -0.98 20.55
N GLU A 345 22.53 -1.38 21.04
CA GLU A 345 23.00 -2.75 20.90
C GLU A 345 22.04 -3.77 21.52
N THR A 346 21.89 -4.87 20.79
CA THR A 346 21.32 -6.13 21.26
C THR A 346 22.13 -6.72 22.41
N ILE A 347 21.49 -7.49 23.27
CA ILE A 347 22.14 -8.11 24.43
C ILE A 347 22.77 -9.45 24.04
N ALA A 348 23.89 -9.81 24.68
CA ALA A 348 24.56 -11.11 24.55
C ALA A 348 24.96 -11.49 23.11
N GLY A 349 25.28 -10.49 22.28
CA GLY A 349 25.75 -10.71 20.90
C GLY A 349 24.70 -11.31 19.96
N LYS A 350 23.42 -11.18 20.28
CA LYS A 350 22.32 -11.64 19.41
C LYS A 350 22.13 -10.68 18.26
N ALA A 351 21.81 -11.16 17.05
CA ALA A 351 21.48 -10.27 15.95
C ALA A 351 20.07 -9.67 16.09
N GLN A 352 19.86 -8.46 15.56
CA GLN A 352 18.52 -7.90 15.35
C GLN A 352 17.65 -8.88 14.54
N GLN A 353 16.39 -9.05 14.94
CA GLN A 353 15.45 -9.98 14.32
C GLN A 353 14.26 -9.28 13.66
N SER A 354 13.88 -8.09 14.14
CA SER A 354 12.76 -7.31 13.61
C SER A 354 13.03 -5.81 13.65
N SER A 355 12.58 -5.14 12.60
CA SER A 355 12.49 -3.67 12.45
C SER A 355 11.19 -3.30 11.74
N THR A 356 10.11 -4.04 11.97
CA THR A 356 8.79 -3.65 11.44
C THR A 356 8.34 -2.30 12.00
N PHE A 357 7.34 -1.69 11.39
CA PHE A 357 6.70 -0.48 11.90
C PHE A 357 5.23 -0.57 11.54
N VAL A 358 4.33 -0.25 12.46
CA VAL A 358 2.91 -0.07 12.15
C VAL A 358 2.77 1.41 11.83
N LEU A 359 2.32 1.75 10.62
CA LEU A 359 2.31 3.13 10.12
C LEU A 359 1.24 3.94 10.87
N PRO A 360 1.60 4.91 11.71
CA PRO A 360 0.62 5.74 12.38
C PRO A 360 0.17 6.88 11.46
N THR A 361 -1.14 7.07 11.34
CA THR A 361 -1.77 8.05 10.44
C THR A 361 -2.68 9.04 11.17
N GLU A 362 -2.66 9.02 12.52
CA GLU A 362 -3.31 10.02 13.37
C GLU A 362 -2.78 11.44 13.08
N LYS A 363 -1.47 11.56 12.85
CA LYS A 363 -0.83 12.83 12.47
C LYS A 363 0.30 12.60 11.48
N ILE A 364 0.11 13.09 10.27
CA ILE A 364 1.09 13.08 9.20
C ILE A 364 1.62 14.51 9.04
N MET A 365 2.94 14.69 8.91
CA MET A 365 3.62 16.00 8.91
C MET A 365 3.52 16.77 10.25
N GLU A 366 3.44 16.09 11.40
CA GLU A 366 3.37 16.76 12.71
C GLU A 366 4.65 17.59 13.00
N ASN A 367 4.43 18.86 13.35
CA ASN A 367 5.45 19.90 13.60
C ASN A 367 6.32 20.27 12.39
N VAL A 368 5.97 19.82 11.18
CA VAL A 368 6.77 20.07 9.98
C VAL A 368 6.51 21.47 9.43
N LYS A 369 7.59 22.16 9.03
CA LYS A 369 7.54 23.32 8.12
C LYS A 369 7.97 22.85 6.75
N GLY A 370 7.13 23.06 5.75
CA GLY A 370 7.37 22.56 4.41
C GLY A 370 6.07 22.15 3.73
N THR A 371 6.16 21.29 2.73
CA THR A 371 5.03 20.93 1.89
C THR A 371 4.90 19.42 1.67
N VAL A 372 3.69 19.00 1.32
CA VAL A 372 3.39 17.65 0.82
C VAL A 372 2.49 17.80 -0.40
N SER A 373 2.84 17.13 -1.51
CA SER A 373 2.11 17.21 -2.79
C SER A 373 1.42 15.89 -3.17
N SER A 374 1.85 14.77 -2.58
CA SER A 374 1.19 13.47 -2.71
C SER A 374 1.30 12.62 -1.44
N LEU A 375 0.32 11.74 -1.23
CA LEU A 375 0.37 10.66 -0.23
C LEU A 375 -0.43 9.47 -0.76
N LYS A 376 0.24 8.32 -0.92
CA LYS A 376 -0.39 7.07 -1.37
C LYS A 376 -0.01 5.91 -0.47
N ILE A 377 -1.00 5.13 -0.04
CA ILE A 377 -0.84 4.01 0.88
C ILE A 377 -1.37 2.72 0.24
N TYR A 378 -0.55 1.68 0.20
CA TYR A 378 -0.86 0.36 -0.31
C TYR A 378 -0.93 -0.67 0.82
N ASN A 379 -1.80 -1.67 0.71
CA ASN A 379 -1.90 -2.81 1.65
C ASN A 379 -0.95 -3.97 1.30
N ARG A 380 0.10 -3.68 0.51
CA ARG A 380 1.14 -4.62 0.09
C ARG A 380 2.50 -3.94 0.02
N THR A 381 3.55 -4.75 -0.04
CA THR A 381 4.89 -4.27 -0.38
C THR A 381 5.00 -4.08 -1.89
N LEU A 382 5.43 -2.89 -2.33
CA LEU A 382 5.89 -2.68 -3.69
C LEU A 382 7.32 -3.22 -3.85
N SER A 383 7.66 -3.69 -5.05
CA SER A 383 9.03 -4.12 -5.40
C SER A 383 9.96 -2.92 -5.61
N ASP A 384 11.28 -3.17 -5.59
CA ASP A 384 12.28 -2.13 -5.85
C ASP A 384 12.03 -1.43 -7.20
N GLN A 385 11.59 -2.18 -8.22
CA GLN A 385 11.20 -1.64 -9.53
C GLN A 385 9.92 -0.82 -9.48
N GLU A 386 8.86 -1.29 -8.81
CA GLU A 386 7.61 -0.53 -8.71
C GLU A 386 7.81 0.79 -7.96
N ILE A 387 8.66 0.81 -6.92
CA ILE A 387 9.04 2.05 -6.23
C ILE A 387 9.79 2.97 -7.19
N ASN A 388 10.80 2.45 -7.89
CA ASN A 388 11.59 3.24 -8.85
C ASN A 388 10.72 3.84 -9.97
N ASP A 389 9.81 3.04 -10.55
CA ASP A 389 8.88 3.46 -11.60
C ASP A 389 7.85 4.49 -11.10
N ALA A 390 7.48 4.41 -9.82
CA ALA A 390 6.56 5.34 -9.17
C ALA A 390 7.21 6.65 -8.74
N VAL A 391 8.53 6.78 -8.89
CA VAL A 391 9.24 8.04 -8.65
C VAL A 391 9.59 8.69 -9.99
N PRO A 392 8.88 9.76 -10.38
CA PRO A 392 9.26 10.49 -11.57
C PRO A 392 10.58 11.28 -11.41
N PHE A 393 11.15 11.44 -10.21
CA PHE A 393 12.46 12.09 -9.97
C PHE A 393 13.50 11.11 -9.42
N LYS A 394 14.39 10.60 -10.28
CA LYS A 394 15.42 9.61 -9.90
C LYS A 394 16.66 10.21 -9.22
N GLY A 395 16.71 11.53 -9.01
CA GLY A 395 17.98 12.23 -8.82
C GLY A 395 18.93 11.95 -10.00
N ARG A 396 20.22 12.24 -9.84
CA ARG A 396 21.20 11.75 -10.82
C ARG A 396 21.29 10.23 -10.71
N GLU A 397 21.16 9.55 -11.84
CA GLU A 397 21.24 8.09 -11.88
C GLU A 397 22.68 7.63 -11.64
N ASN A 398 22.95 6.93 -10.54
CA ASN A 398 24.21 6.23 -10.34
C ASN A 398 24.26 5.01 -11.29
N ILE A 399 24.85 5.18 -12.46
CA ILE A 399 24.94 4.14 -13.48
C ILE A 399 25.91 3.00 -13.13
N ALA A 400 26.69 3.14 -12.04
CA ALA A 400 27.52 2.04 -11.52
C ALA A 400 26.74 1.07 -10.63
N LEU A 401 25.56 1.45 -10.12
CA LEU A 401 24.76 0.65 -9.20
C LEU A 401 24.43 -0.74 -9.77
N GLY A 402 24.78 -1.78 -9.02
CA GLY A 402 24.53 -3.19 -9.36
C GLY A 402 25.34 -3.72 -10.54
N LYS A 403 26.32 -2.96 -11.05
CA LYS A 403 27.10 -3.34 -12.24
C LYS A 403 28.19 -4.34 -11.94
N ASP A 404 28.69 -4.98 -13.00
CA ASP A 404 29.81 -5.91 -12.90
C ASP A 404 31.07 -5.16 -12.46
N VAL A 405 31.68 -5.65 -11.38
CA VAL A 405 32.84 -5.01 -10.79
C VAL A 405 33.91 -6.03 -10.42
N THR A 406 35.16 -5.65 -10.66
CA THR A 406 36.33 -6.47 -10.33
C THR A 406 37.35 -5.64 -9.56
N ALA A 407 38.10 -6.30 -8.68
CA ALA A 407 39.16 -5.68 -7.91
C ALA A 407 40.49 -6.43 -8.10
N SER A 408 41.61 -5.71 -7.96
CA SER A 408 42.97 -6.27 -8.05
C SER A 408 43.23 -7.39 -7.04
N SER A 409 42.87 -7.13 -5.78
CA SER A 409 42.95 -8.09 -4.67
C SER A 409 42.14 -7.59 -3.49
N LEU A 410 41.68 -8.52 -2.66
CA LEU A 410 40.85 -8.23 -1.49
C LEU A 410 41.64 -8.46 -0.19
N GLU A 411 41.27 -7.76 0.87
CA GLU A 411 41.85 -7.93 2.21
C GLU A 411 41.65 -9.36 2.74
N VAL A 412 40.48 -9.94 2.46
CA VAL A 412 40.05 -11.27 2.88
C VAL A 412 39.49 -12.07 1.70
N SER A 413 39.43 -13.40 1.85
CA SER A 413 38.95 -14.33 0.81
C SER A 413 37.80 -15.22 1.29
N ASP A 414 37.14 -14.83 2.38
CA ASP A 414 36.07 -15.60 3.03
C ASP A 414 34.66 -15.14 2.64
N GLY A 415 34.55 -14.35 1.56
CA GLY A 415 33.28 -13.82 1.04
C GLY A 415 32.86 -12.49 1.68
N ARG A 416 33.63 -11.92 2.60
CA ARG A 416 33.43 -10.56 3.10
C ARG A 416 34.19 -9.54 2.26
N PHE A 417 33.71 -8.31 2.27
CA PHE A 417 34.34 -7.12 1.68
C PHE A 417 34.70 -7.25 0.20
N THR A 418 33.80 -7.85 -0.56
CA THR A 418 33.97 -8.14 -1.98
C THR A 418 33.74 -6.90 -2.85
N ALA A 419 34.13 -6.97 -4.13
CA ALA A 419 34.11 -5.82 -5.02
C ALA A 419 32.69 -5.31 -5.32
N ASP A 420 31.70 -6.21 -5.39
CA ASP A 420 30.27 -5.93 -5.61
C ASP A 420 29.66 -5.04 -4.53
N MET A 421 30.21 -5.08 -3.31
CA MET A 421 29.77 -4.20 -2.23
C MET A 421 30.16 -2.74 -2.42
N ALA A 422 30.96 -2.39 -3.43
CA ALA A 422 31.29 -1.00 -3.75
C ALA A 422 30.27 -0.36 -4.70
N VAL A 423 29.30 -1.13 -5.19
CA VAL A 423 28.30 -0.67 -6.15
C VAL A 423 26.92 -1.24 -5.77
N ASP A 424 26.69 -1.54 -4.51
CA ASP A 424 25.45 -2.16 -4.04
C ASP A 424 24.45 -1.13 -3.49
N GLY A 425 24.84 0.15 -3.43
CA GLY A 425 24.06 1.25 -2.87
C GLY A 425 24.04 1.26 -1.33
N ILE A 426 24.84 0.42 -0.66
CA ILE A 426 24.82 0.26 0.79
C ILE A 426 26.08 0.89 1.40
N VAL A 427 25.95 2.13 1.85
CA VAL A 427 27.01 2.82 2.59
C VAL A 427 27.06 2.30 4.03
N SER A 428 27.86 1.26 4.30
CA SER A 428 28.00 0.75 5.68
C SER A 428 29.31 0.00 5.92
N LYS A 429 29.71 -0.11 7.20
CA LYS A 429 30.86 -0.95 7.57
C LYS A 429 30.71 -2.41 7.14
N ASP A 430 29.51 -2.92 6.97
CA ASP A 430 29.33 -4.32 6.60
C ASP A 430 29.23 -4.54 5.07
N SER A 431 28.94 -3.48 4.29
CA SER A 431 29.01 -3.43 2.81
C SER A 431 30.11 -2.47 2.37
N ARG A 432 31.28 -3.02 2.06
CA ARG A 432 32.39 -2.25 1.50
C ARG A 432 33.35 -3.15 0.77
N VAL A 433 34.00 -2.68 -0.29
CA VAL A 433 35.21 -3.36 -0.78
C VAL A 433 36.40 -2.98 0.10
N SER A 434 37.22 -3.96 0.48
CA SER A 434 38.49 -3.71 1.18
C SER A 434 39.65 -4.29 0.38
N PHE A 435 40.59 -3.45 -0.05
CA PHE A 435 41.66 -3.87 -0.95
C PHE A 435 42.78 -4.61 -0.22
N GLY A 436 43.42 -5.55 -0.93
CA GLY A 436 44.56 -6.29 -0.42
C GLY A 436 45.73 -5.38 -0.04
N LYS A 437 46.47 -5.77 1.00
CA LYS A 437 47.57 -4.97 1.58
C LYS A 437 48.97 -5.39 1.13
N ALA A 438 49.10 -6.26 0.12
CA ALA A 438 50.39 -6.81 -0.30
C ALA A 438 51.19 -5.86 -1.19
N GLN A 439 50.52 -5.01 -1.98
CA GLN A 439 51.14 -4.10 -2.94
C GLN A 439 50.53 -2.70 -2.82
N ASP A 440 51.32 -1.69 -3.21
CA ASP A 440 50.89 -0.30 -3.19
C ASP A 440 49.77 -0.04 -4.18
N GLU A 441 49.90 -0.57 -5.39
CA GLU A 441 48.86 -0.47 -6.40
C GLU A 441 47.73 -1.45 -6.12
N GLN A 442 46.52 -0.91 -5.97
CA GLN A 442 45.26 -1.65 -5.93
C GLN A 442 44.26 -0.96 -6.85
N TRP A 443 43.31 -1.69 -7.40
CA TRP A 443 42.31 -1.10 -8.29
C TRP A 443 40.94 -1.76 -8.14
N LEU A 444 39.92 -0.98 -8.48
CA LEU A 444 38.53 -1.39 -8.69
C LEU A 444 38.17 -0.99 -10.12
N LEU A 445 37.53 -1.89 -10.86
CA LEU A 445 37.08 -1.67 -12.23
C LEU A 445 35.60 -2.01 -12.31
N VAL A 446 34.79 -1.02 -12.66
CA VAL A 446 33.35 -1.16 -12.92
C VAL A 446 33.14 -1.20 -14.43
N ASP A 447 32.41 -2.21 -14.92
CA ASP A 447 31.86 -2.27 -16.29
C ASP A 447 30.41 -1.81 -16.25
N LEU A 448 30.14 -0.62 -16.77
CA LEU A 448 28.80 -0.01 -16.81
C LEU A 448 27.82 -0.79 -17.71
N GLY A 449 28.33 -1.75 -18.50
CA GLY A 449 27.58 -2.60 -19.41
C GLY A 449 27.41 -2.02 -20.81
N ASP A 450 27.27 -0.70 -20.89
CA ASP A 450 27.10 0.07 -22.13
C ASP A 450 28.02 1.32 -22.13
N LEU A 451 28.07 2.01 -23.27
CA LEU A 451 28.83 3.25 -23.43
C LEU A 451 27.97 4.44 -23.00
N TYR A 452 28.50 5.28 -22.11
CA TYR A 452 27.84 6.48 -21.59
C TYR A 452 28.77 7.69 -21.71
N THR A 453 28.21 8.88 -21.94
CA THR A 453 28.95 10.12 -21.66
C THR A 453 28.89 10.37 -20.16
N ILE A 454 30.03 10.40 -19.47
CA ILE A 454 30.11 10.60 -18.03
C ILE A 454 30.94 11.83 -17.69
N GLU A 455 30.64 12.47 -16.57
CA GLU A 455 31.37 13.68 -16.12
C GLU A 455 31.60 13.72 -14.60
N ASP A 456 30.93 12.86 -13.82
CA ASP A 456 31.12 12.79 -12.37
C ASP A 456 31.34 11.36 -11.87
N VAL A 457 32.24 11.24 -10.89
CA VAL A 457 32.48 10.04 -10.09
C VAL A 457 32.48 10.43 -8.62
N VAL A 458 31.71 9.71 -7.80
CA VAL A 458 31.69 9.92 -6.34
C VAL A 458 32.25 8.68 -5.67
N ILE A 459 33.23 8.86 -4.79
CA ILE A 459 33.84 7.76 -4.05
C ILE A 459 33.60 7.98 -2.56
N ASN A 460 32.79 7.11 -1.98
CA ASN A 460 32.54 7.09 -0.55
C ASN A 460 33.50 6.09 0.12
N PHE A 461 34.53 6.59 0.80
CA PHE A 461 35.55 5.77 1.44
C PHE A 461 35.16 5.37 2.86
N GLU A 462 35.39 4.11 3.21
CA GLU A 462 35.57 3.69 4.61
C GLU A 462 36.96 4.09 5.12
N SER A 463 37.97 3.89 4.28
CA SER A 463 39.36 4.26 4.53
C SER A 463 39.96 4.80 3.24
N THR A 464 40.22 6.11 3.19
CA THR A 464 40.79 6.77 2.01
C THR A 464 42.32 6.71 1.98
N VAL A 465 42.90 6.92 0.80
CA VAL A 465 44.35 6.91 0.55
C VAL A 465 44.81 8.23 -0.07
N GLY A 466 46.10 8.53 0.03
CA GLY A 466 46.62 9.83 -0.36
C GLY A 466 46.87 9.94 -1.86
N LYS A 467 47.08 8.80 -2.51
CA LYS A 467 47.46 8.75 -3.92
C LYS A 467 46.61 7.74 -4.65
N TYR A 468 45.74 8.24 -5.52
CA TYR A 468 44.95 7.42 -6.42
C TYR A 468 44.61 8.18 -7.70
N GLU A 469 44.21 7.44 -8.72
CA GLU A 469 43.70 7.95 -9.98
C GLU A 469 42.29 7.42 -10.24
N VAL A 470 41.49 8.20 -10.95
CA VAL A 470 40.30 7.69 -11.65
C VAL A 470 40.60 7.68 -13.14
N GLN A 471 40.36 6.54 -13.76
CA GLN A 471 40.60 6.30 -15.18
C GLN A 471 39.32 5.81 -15.84
N ILE A 472 39.12 6.17 -17.10
CA ILE A 472 37.97 5.75 -17.89
C ILE A 472 38.42 5.06 -19.17
N SER A 473 37.57 4.21 -19.73
CA SER A 473 37.82 3.53 -21.01
C SER A 473 36.52 3.18 -21.72
N ALA A 474 36.49 3.30 -23.04
CA ALA A 474 35.38 2.86 -23.89
C ALA A 474 35.48 1.36 -24.27
N ASP A 475 36.70 0.81 -24.35
CA ASP A 475 36.98 -0.53 -24.88
C ASP A 475 37.45 -1.55 -23.82
N GLY A 476 37.79 -1.07 -22.62
CA GLY A 476 38.31 -1.89 -21.51
C GLY A 476 39.79 -2.25 -21.66
N GLU A 477 40.45 -1.81 -22.74
CA GLU A 477 41.87 -2.05 -23.05
C GLU A 477 42.71 -0.78 -22.85
N SER A 478 42.22 0.36 -23.34
CA SER A 478 42.91 1.65 -23.32
C SER A 478 42.27 2.58 -22.29
N TYR A 479 43.03 2.98 -21.27
CA TYR A 479 42.53 3.82 -20.17
C TYR A 479 43.10 5.24 -20.23
N THR A 480 42.24 6.22 -19.96
CA THR A 480 42.59 7.64 -19.83
C THR A 480 42.36 8.09 -18.39
N THR A 481 43.37 8.67 -17.75
CA THR A 481 43.25 9.26 -16.42
C THR A 481 42.47 10.57 -16.50
N VAL A 482 41.33 10.65 -15.80
CA VAL A 482 40.48 11.86 -15.71
C VAL A 482 40.67 12.60 -14.40
N TYR A 483 41.18 11.93 -13.36
CA TYR A 483 41.47 12.56 -12.08
C TYR A 483 42.71 11.94 -11.41
N THR A 484 43.44 12.75 -10.65
CA THR A 484 44.60 12.32 -9.86
C THR A 484 44.61 13.02 -8.51
N LYS A 485 44.51 12.24 -7.44
CA LYS A 485 44.81 12.68 -6.07
C LYS A 485 46.26 12.33 -5.76
N ASN A 486 47.02 13.29 -5.24
CA ASN A 486 48.43 13.11 -4.90
C ASN A 486 48.82 13.88 -3.63
N GLU A 487 48.41 13.34 -2.49
CA GLU A 487 48.64 13.88 -1.16
C GLU A 487 49.58 12.98 -0.35
N ASP A 488 50.59 13.57 0.29
CA ASP A 488 51.56 12.83 1.11
C ASP A 488 51.03 12.54 2.54
N THR A 489 49.96 13.21 2.97
CA THR A 489 49.36 13.06 4.30
C THR A 489 47.84 13.03 4.21
N VAL A 490 47.23 12.00 4.78
CA VAL A 490 45.77 11.78 4.76
C VAL A 490 45.26 11.62 6.18
N ASN A 491 44.05 12.13 6.45
CA ASN A 491 43.37 11.90 7.72
C ASN A 491 42.71 10.51 7.72
N VAL A 492 43.52 9.50 8.00
CA VAL A 492 43.27 8.06 7.81
C VAL A 492 42.25 7.41 8.76
N ALA A 493 41.52 8.19 9.55
CA ALA A 493 40.60 7.69 10.58
C ALA A 493 39.13 8.12 10.40
N THR A 494 38.78 8.67 9.24
CA THR A 494 37.42 9.18 8.99
C THR A 494 36.94 8.74 7.61
N PRO A 495 35.67 8.30 7.50
CA PRO A 495 34.98 8.25 6.22
C PRO A 495 35.18 9.55 5.47
N ALA A 496 35.38 9.46 4.17
CA ALA A 496 35.61 10.60 3.30
C ALA A 496 34.84 10.39 2.00
N ILE A 497 34.19 11.44 1.52
CA ILE A 497 33.54 11.46 0.22
C ILE A 497 34.40 12.33 -0.67
N ASP A 498 34.90 11.76 -1.77
CA ASP A 498 35.55 12.52 -2.83
C ASP A 498 34.56 12.62 -4.00
N GLU A 499 34.10 13.84 -4.30
CA GLU A 499 33.30 14.16 -5.48
C GLU A 499 34.23 14.65 -6.59
N ILE A 500 34.26 13.93 -7.71
CA ILE A 500 35.22 14.12 -8.79
C ILE A 500 34.47 14.51 -10.05
N HIS A 501 34.64 15.77 -10.45
CA HIS A 501 34.10 16.32 -11.69
C HIS A 501 35.18 16.44 -12.77
N PHE A 502 34.86 16.10 -14.02
CA PHE A 502 35.74 16.22 -15.18
C PHE A 502 34.95 16.50 -16.46
N GLU A 503 35.64 16.95 -17.51
CA GLU A 503 35.00 17.24 -18.80
C GLU A 503 34.31 15.97 -19.38
N PRO A 504 33.06 16.09 -19.89
CA PRO A 504 32.26 14.96 -20.37
C PRO A 504 33.01 14.08 -21.38
N GLN A 505 33.07 12.79 -21.10
CA GLN A 505 33.78 11.82 -21.94
C GLN A 505 33.04 10.48 -22.03
N GLU A 506 33.11 9.85 -23.19
CA GLU A 506 32.53 8.52 -23.38
C GLU A 506 33.32 7.44 -22.61
N ALA A 507 32.62 6.66 -21.81
CA ALA A 507 33.18 5.56 -21.04
C ALA A 507 32.17 4.41 -20.89
N ARG A 508 32.68 3.19 -20.92
CA ARG A 508 31.98 1.98 -20.45
C ARG A 508 32.63 1.42 -19.19
N TYR A 509 33.93 1.62 -19.05
CA TYR A 509 34.72 1.12 -17.95
C TYR A 509 35.25 2.27 -17.12
N VAL A 510 34.97 2.26 -15.82
CA VAL A 510 35.47 3.27 -14.87
C VAL A 510 36.31 2.58 -13.82
N LYS A 511 37.52 3.10 -13.60
CA LYS A 511 38.56 2.44 -12.83
C LYS A 511 39.15 3.35 -11.77
N TYR A 512 39.01 2.95 -10.51
CA TYR A 512 39.77 3.49 -9.40
C TYR A 512 41.13 2.78 -9.32
N VAL A 513 42.22 3.54 -9.23
CA VAL A 513 43.58 3.00 -9.10
C VAL A 513 44.29 3.67 -7.93
N GLN A 514 44.31 3.01 -6.76
CA GLN A 514 45.20 3.36 -5.66
C GLN A 514 46.65 3.22 -6.13
N LYS A 515 47.49 4.23 -5.89
CA LYS A 515 48.92 4.23 -6.25
C LYS A 515 49.84 3.96 -5.07
N GLU A 516 49.43 4.32 -3.86
CA GLU A 516 50.24 4.15 -2.65
C GLU A 516 49.38 3.74 -1.46
N ARG A 517 49.83 2.74 -0.70
CA ARG A 517 49.24 2.38 0.61
C ARG A 517 49.55 3.48 1.63
N TRP A 518 48.73 3.61 2.65
CA TRP A 518 49.01 4.51 3.77
C TRP A 518 49.60 3.75 4.96
N LYS A 519 50.40 4.44 5.78
CA LYS A 519 51.03 3.86 6.97
C LYS A 519 50.32 4.31 8.24
N HIS A 520 49.80 3.37 9.00
CA HIS A 520 49.05 3.67 10.21
C HIS A 520 49.94 4.24 11.32
N PRO A 521 49.62 5.42 11.88
CA PRO A 521 50.54 6.14 12.76
C PRO A 521 50.80 5.43 14.10
N SER A 522 49.80 4.75 14.68
CA SER A 522 49.97 4.06 15.97
C SER A 522 50.61 2.66 15.87
N ASN A 523 50.23 1.82 14.89
CA ASN A 523 50.73 0.45 14.77
C ASN A 523 51.84 0.26 13.71
N GLY A 524 52.11 1.29 12.90
CA GLY A 524 53.19 1.30 11.91
C GLY A 524 52.99 0.39 10.69
N GLN A 525 51.82 -0.24 10.53
CA GLN A 525 51.51 -1.13 9.41
C GLN A 525 50.99 -0.37 8.19
N TRP A 526 51.12 -0.96 7.02
CA TRP A 526 50.63 -0.42 5.75
C TRP A 526 49.25 -0.98 5.42
N TYR A 527 48.33 -0.10 5.03
CA TYR A 527 46.95 -0.41 4.69
C TYR A 527 46.60 0.16 3.31
N SER A 528 45.72 -0.54 2.61
CA SER A 528 45.10 -0.06 1.38
C SER A 528 43.78 0.64 1.72
N GLY A 529 43.17 1.27 0.72
CA GLY A 529 41.86 1.87 0.85
C GLY A 529 40.74 0.84 1.02
N SER A 530 39.59 1.34 1.45
CA SER A 530 38.33 0.61 1.48
C SER A 530 37.22 1.58 1.09
N ILE A 531 36.32 1.14 0.20
CA ILE A 531 35.27 1.95 -0.42
C ILE A 531 33.92 1.36 0.00
N TYR A 532 33.07 2.21 0.57
CA TYR A 532 31.66 1.92 0.82
C TYR A 532 30.88 1.89 -0.48
N GLU A 533 30.98 2.95 -1.29
CA GLU A 533 30.25 3.08 -2.55
C GLU A 533 31.10 3.83 -3.58
N PHE A 534 31.01 3.40 -4.84
CA PHE A 534 31.67 3.95 -6.02
C PHE A 534 30.61 4.26 -7.07
N GLU A 535 30.28 5.53 -7.18
CA GLU A 535 29.16 6.02 -7.98
C GLU A 535 29.70 6.67 -9.26
N VAL A 536 29.00 6.47 -10.37
CA VAL A 536 29.32 7.07 -11.66
C VAL A 536 28.04 7.72 -12.18
N TYR A 537 28.14 8.94 -12.70
CA TYR A 537 27.01 9.67 -13.22
C TYR A 537 27.22 10.08 -14.68
N LYS A 538 26.14 9.99 -15.48
CA LYS A 538 26.10 10.52 -16.85
C LYS A 538 26.40 12.01 -16.87
N SER A 539 26.72 12.56 -18.03
CA SER A 539 26.76 14.01 -18.18
C SER A 539 25.40 14.63 -17.83
N MET A 540 25.39 15.77 -17.13
CA MET A 540 24.16 16.48 -16.77
C MET A 540 23.30 16.78 -18.00
N SER A 541 23.93 16.98 -19.16
CA SER A 541 23.24 17.22 -20.44
C SER A 541 22.47 15.98 -20.89
N ASP A 542 23.13 14.83 -20.99
CA ASP A 542 22.50 13.56 -21.36
C ASP A 542 21.40 13.19 -20.36
N GLU A 543 21.62 13.48 -19.07
CA GLU A 543 20.64 13.20 -18.02
C GLU A 543 19.35 14.02 -18.17
N LEU A 544 19.46 15.32 -18.43
CA LEU A 544 18.30 16.16 -18.73
C LEU A 544 17.55 15.68 -19.97
N LEU A 545 18.28 15.29 -21.02
CA LEU A 545 17.70 14.85 -22.29
C LEU A 545 17.01 13.49 -22.17
N ASP A 546 17.63 12.52 -21.49
CA ASP A 546 17.01 11.23 -21.17
C ASP A 546 15.67 11.45 -20.43
N TYR A 547 15.67 12.38 -19.46
CA TYR A 547 14.46 12.69 -18.69
C TYR A 547 13.38 13.37 -19.54
N ILE A 548 13.76 14.31 -20.40
CA ILE A 548 12.86 14.92 -21.38
C ILE A 548 12.26 13.86 -22.31
N ASP A 549 13.04 12.88 -22.76
CA ASP A 549 12.56 11.79 -23.62
C ASP A 549 11.55 10.89 -22.90
N GLU A 550 11.75 10.57 -21.62
CA GLU A 550 10.78 9.85 -20.78
C GLU A 550 9.47 10.66 -20.63
N ILE A 551 9.56 11.96 -20.36
CA ILE A 551 8.41 12.86 -20.27
C ILE A 551 7.66 12.92 -21.60
N ASN A 552 8.37 13.07 -22.72
CA ASN A 552 7.77 13.13 -24.06
C ASN A 552 7.04 11.83 -24.41
N GLN A 553 7.61 10.66 -24.06
CA GLN A 553 6.93 9.38 -24.23
C GLN A 553 5.63 9.31 -23.43
N THR A 554 5.64 9.82 -22.19
CA THR A 554 4.45 9.85 -21.34
C THR A 554 3.40 10.83 -21.85
N LEU A 555 3.80 12.06 -22.18
CA LEU A 555 2.90 13.07 -22.75
C LEU A 555 2.29 12.62 -24.07
N GLY A 556 3.04 11.85 -24.87
CA GLY A 556 2.57 11.27 -26.12
C GLY A 556 1.44 10.24 -25.96
N GLN A 557 1.14 9.79 -24.73
CA GLN A 557 -0.02 8.92 -24.44
C GLN A 557 -1.34 9.70 -24.36
N TYR A 558 -1.28 11.03 -24.26
CA TYR A 558 -2.44 11.89 -24.09
C TYR A 558 -2.64 12.82 -25.28
N GLU A 559 -3.91 13.09 -25.61
CA GLU A 559 -4.26 14.12 -26.59
C GLU A 559 -4.58 15.43 -25.85
N PRO A 560 -3.98 16.58 -26.24
CA PRO A 560 -4.33 17.87 -25.66
C PRO A 560 -5.73 18.29 -26.11
N GLY A 561 -6.58 18.69 -25.16
CA GLY A 561 -7.95 19.07 -25.48
C GLY A 561 -8.79 19.49 -24.27
N MET A 562 -10.11 19.36 -24.43
CA MET A 562 -11.14 19.78 -23.45
C MET A 562 -12.14 18.67 -23.11
N GLY A 563 -11.97 17.47 -23.66
CA GLY A 563 -12.86 16.32 -23.46
C GLY A 563 -12.37 15.34 -22.39
N ASP A 564 -13.26 14.45 -21.97
CA ASP A 564 -12.95 13.40 -20.99
C ASP A 564 -11.76 12.53 -21.42
N GLY A 565 -10.84 12.25 -20.48
CA GLY A 565 -9.62 11.50 -20.70
C GLY A 565 -8.52 12.23 -21.48
N GLN A 566 -8.76 13.49 -21.90
CA GLN A 566 -7.76 14.32 -22.59
C GLN A 566 -6.93 15.13 -21.58
N LEU A 567 -5.76 15.59 -22.01
CA LEU A 567 -4.91 16.47 -21.20
C LEU A 567 -5.30 17.92 -21.41
N ASN A 568 -5.39 18.71 -20.34
CA ASN A 568 -5.68 20.14 -20.43
C ASN A 568 -4.68 20.85 -21.36
N SER A 569 -5.20 21.57 -22.37
CA SER A 569 -4.37 22.20 -23.41
C SER A 569 -3.40 23.25 -22.86
N ASP A 570 -3.83 24.08 -21.90
CA ASP A 570 -2.97 25.12 -21.30
C ASP A 570 -1.82 24.48 -20.51
N TYR A 571 -2.14 23.40 -19.78
CA TYR A 571 -1.13 22.62 -19.08
C TYR A 571 -0.13 21.98 -20.06
N TYR A 572 -0.63 21.31 -21.11
CA TYR A 572 0.22 20.69 -22.12
C TYR A 572 1.15 21.69 -22.80
N GLU A 573 0.64 22.87 -23.20
CA GLU A 573 1.45 23.94 -23.80
C GLU A 573 2.51 24.46 -22.81
N SER A 574 2.15 24.66 -21.55
CA SER A 574 3.10 25.09 -20.52
C SER A 574 4.20 24.05 -20.23
N PHE A 575 3.86 22.76 -20.32
CA PHE A 575 4.83 21.68 -20.12
C PHE A 575 5.75 21.54 -21.32
N GLN A 576 5.22 21.60 -22.54
CA GLN A 576 6.01 21.65 -23.77
C GLN A 576 6.97 22.84 -23.77
N LYS A 577 6.55 24.00 -23.24
CA LYS A 577 7.43 25.16 -23.13
C LYS A 577 8.60 24.93 -22.16
N LEU A 578 8.32 24.32 -21.01
CA LEU A 578 9.36 23.96 -20.05
C LEU A 578 10.35 22.93 -20.63
N ILE A 579 9.85 21.95 -21.38
CA ILE A 579 10.68 20.97 -22.08
C ILE A 579 11.61 21.67 -23.09
N GLU A 580 11.07 22.62 -23.88
CA GLU A 580 11.87 23.41 -24.82
C GLU A 580 12.99 24.19 -24.10
N ASP A 581 12.64 24.92 -23.03
CA ASP A 581 13.59 25.73 -22.26
C ASP A 581 14.67 24.86 -21.60
N THR A 582 14.31 23.70 -21.04
CA THR A 582 15.27 22.76 -20.47
C THR A 582 16.14 22.09 -21.54
N THR A 583 15.59 21.80 -22.72
CA THR A 583 16.37 21.28 -23.86
C THR A 583 17.42 22.30 -24.32
N GLU A 584 17.07 23.58 -24.38
CA GLU A 584 18.02 24.65 -24.69
C GLU A 584 19.11 24.77 -23.62
N LEU A 585 18.74 24.67 -22.34
CA LEU A 585 19.69 24.66 -21.21
C LEU A 585 20.65 23.48 -21.30
N ALA A 586 20.15 22.26 -21.53
CA ALA A 586 20.96 21.04 -21.65
C ALA A 586 22.00 21.16 -22.77
N ASN A 587 21.62 21.78 -23.89
CA ASN A 587 22.51 21.99 -25.04
C ASN A 587 23.45 23.20 -24.92
N SER A 588 23.34 23.99 -23.84
CA SER A 588 24.12 25.22 -23.67
C SER A 588 25.60 24.98 -23.31
N GLY A 589 25.92 23.80 -22.78
CA GLY A 589 27.26 23.43 -22.31
C GLY A 589 27.72 24.15 -21.03
N ASN A 590 26.84 24.90 -20.34
CA ASN A 590 27.14 25.60 -19.09
C ASN A 590 26.27 25.08 -17.93
N LEU A 591 26.18 23.77 -17.79
CA LEU A 591 25.44 23.15 -16.69
C LEU A 591 26.30 23.15 -15.41
N THR A 592 25.66 23.45 -14.29
CA THR A 592 26.16 23.14 -12.95
C THR A 592 25.21 22.15 -12.27
N ASN A 593 25.65 21.54 -11.17
CA ASN A 593 24.76 20.73 -10.34
C ASN A 593 23.48 21.50 -9.97
N ASP A 594 23.62 22.75 -9.50
CA ASP A 594 22.48 23.61 -9.13
C ASP A 594 21.51 23.83 -10.29
N THR A 595 21.99 24.22 -11.48
CA THR A 595 21.08 24.48 -12.62
C THR A 595 20.42 23.21 -13.14
N THR A 596 21.11 22.08 -13.05
CA THR A 596 20.57 20.77 -13.47
C THR A 596 19.51 20.31 -12.49
N GLU A 597 19.78 20.43 -11.19
CA GLU A 597 18.83 20.13 -10.11
C GLU A 597 17.58 21.03 -10.23
N GLU A 598 17.75 22.34 -10.46
CA GLU A 598 16.63 23.27 -10.69
C GLU A 598 15.78 22.87 -11.91
N ALA A 599 16.41 22.53 -13.04
CA ALA A 599 15.71 22.16 -14.26
C ALA A 599 14.98 20.81 -14.16
N LEU A 600 15.62 19.80 -13.57
CA LEU A 600 15.00 18.51 -13.26
C LEU A 600 13.83 18.69 -12.29
N THR A 601 14.01 19.51 -11.25
CA THR A 601 12.96 19.82 -10.27
C THR A 601 11.76 20.51 -10.95
N ALA A 602 12.02 21.47 -11.84
CA ALA A 602 10.94 22.13 -12.58
C ALA A 602 10.16 21.15 -13.46
N LEU A 603 10.86 20.31 -14.24
CA LEU A 603 10.24 19.27 -15.07
C LEU A 603 9.44 18.28 -14.22
N TYR A 604 10.00 17.86 -13.09
CA TYR A 604 9.37 16.94 -12.16
C TYR A 604 8.10 17.50 -11.55
N ARG A 605 8.16 18.72 -10.98
CA ARG A 605 6.98 19.40 -10.44
C ARG A 605 5.90 19.51 -11.49
N LYS A 606 6.28 19.85 -12.72
CA LYS A 606 5.32 19.92 -13.82
C LYS A 606 4.73 18.55 -14.11
N PHE A 607 5.53 17.49 -14.13
CA PHE A 607 5.08 16.12 -14.33
C PHE A 607 4.12 15.64 -13.23
N LEU A 608 4.33 15.99 -11.96
CA LEU A 608 3.42 15.62 -10.86
C LEU A 608 2.01 16.20 -11.03
N GLU A 609 1.89 17.35 -11.71
CA GLU A 609 0.58 17.93 -12.03
C GLU A 609 -0.17 17.14 -13.12
N LEU A 610 0.48 16.19 -13.82
CA LEU A 610 -0.06 15.53 -15.03
C LEU A 610 -1.42 14.88 -14.76
N GLU A 611 -1.52 14.01 -13.76
CA GLU A 611 -2.76 13.28 -13.46
C GLU A 611 -3.92 14.22 -13.13
N ASN A 612 -3.66 15.33 -12.43
CA ASN A 612 -4.67 16.32 -12.08
C ASN A 612 -5.11 17.18 -13.28
N ASN A 613 -4.31 17.20 -14.35
CA ASN A 613 -4.62 17.91 -15.58
C ASN A 613 -5.25 17.01 -16.65
N ILE A 614 -5.44 15.71 -16.36
CA ILE A 614 -6.32 14.85 -17.14
C ILE A 614 -7.76 15.28 -16.86
N ILE A 615 -8.46 15.65 -17.92
CA ILE A 615 -9.83 16.15 -17.86
C ILE A 615 -10.75 14.98 -17.54
N SER A 616 -11.51 15.12 -16.46
CA SER A 616 -12.58 14.21 -16.09
C SER A 616 -13.93 14.93 -16.16
N VAL A 617 -14.90 14.33 -16.86
CA VAL A 617 -16.24 14.91 -17.06
C VAL A 617 -17.25 14.29 -16.10
N ASP A 618 -18.00 15.13 -15.36
CA ASP A 618 -19.05 14.68 -14.44
C ASP A 618 -20.31 14.28 -15.21
N ARG A 619 -20.58 12.97 -15.22
CA ARG A 619 -21.74 12.34 -15.87
C ARG A 619 -22.85 11.97 -14.89
N THR A 620 -22.69 12.26 -13.60
CA THR A 620 -23.55 11.74 -12.53
C THR A 620 -25.00 12.19 -12.70
N LYS A 621 -25.21 13.49 -12.96
CA LYS A 621 -26.56 14.06 -13.12
C LYS A 621 -27.25 13.57 -14.38
N LEU A 622 -26.51 13.45 -15.50
CA LEU A 622 -27.05 12.93 -16.74
C LEU A 622 -27.43 11.46 -16.60
N SER A 623 -26.56 10.65 -15.99
CA SER A 623 -26.81 9.22 -15.73
C SER A 623 -28.02 9.00 -14.83
N ALA A 624 -28.15 9.77 -13.76
CA ALA A 624 -29.32 9.71 -12.88
C ALA A 624 -30.62 10.07 -13.62
N LYS A 625 -30.57 11.08 -14.51
CA LYS A 625 -31.75 11.47 -15.29
C LYS A 625 -32.13 10.42 -16.33
N LEU A 626 -31.15 9.82 -17.00
CA LEU A 626 -31.38 8.72 -17.94
C LEU A 626 -32.08 7.54 -17.25
N GLU A 627 -31.65 7.20 -16.03
CA GLU A 627 -32.26 6.14 -15.23
C GLU A 627 -33.69 6.49 -14.78
N GLU A 628 -33.96 7.76 -14.45
CA GLU A 628 -35.30 8.24 -14.08
C GLU A 628 -36.31 8.13 -15.24
N VAL A 629 -35.88 8.44 -16.47
CA VAL A 629 -36.80 8.59 -17.62
C VAL A 629 -36.90 7.38 -18.54
N LYS A 630 -36.02 6.38 -18.41
CA LYS A 630 -35.94 5.23 -19.33
C LYS A 630 -37.23 4.39 -19.43
N ASP A 631 -38.01 4.35 -18.35
CA ASP A 631 -39.21 3.51 -18.23
C ASP A 631 -40.51 4.29 -18.47
N ILE A 632 -40.42 5.58 -18.83
CA ILE A 632 -41.60 6.38 -19.18
C ILE A 632 -42.17 5.88 -20.51
N ASP A 633 -43.45 5.45 -20.50
CA ASP A 633 -44.16 5.04 -21.70
C ASP A 633 -44.48 6.26 -22.57
N LEU A 634 -43.67 6.50 -23.61
CA LEU A 634 -43.88 7.63 -24.51
C LEU A 634 -45.13 7.48 -25.41
N THR A 635 -45.79 6.31 -25.43
CA THR A 635 -46.93 6.06 -26.32
C THR A 635 -48.24 6.72 -25.86
N VAL A 636 -48.31 7.16 -24.59
CA VAL A 636 -49.50 7.85 -24.05
C VAL A 636 -49.52 9.35 -24.35
N TYR A 637 -48.42 9.91 -24.84
CA TYR A 637 -48.27 11.34 -25.12
C TYR A 637 -48.53 11.67 -26.60
N THR A 638 -48.60 12.96 -26.92
CA THR A 638 -48.74 13.44 -28.31
C THR A 638 -47.52 13.06 -29.15
N ALA A 639 -47.74 12.78 -30.43
CA ALA A 639 -46.68 12.29 -31.31
C ALA A 639 -45.47 13.25 -31.40
N ASN A 640 -45.69 14.57 -31.40
CA ASN A 640 -44.62 15.56 -31.45
C ASN A 640 -43.83 15.64 -30.13
N SER A 641 -44.52 15.67 -28.98
CA SER A 641 -43.84 15.74 -27.68
C SER A 641 -43.09 14.46 -27.35
N ALA A 642 -43.70 13.29 -27.64
CA ALA A 642 -43.08 11.99 -27.51
C ALA A 642 -41.83 11.86 -28.40
N LYS A 643 -41.90 12.35 -29.64
CA LYS A 643 -40.74 12.37 -30.54
C LYS A 643 -39.62 13.25 -29.99
N ALA A 644 -39.92 14.46 -29.52
CA ALA A 644 -38.91 15.35 -28.95
C ALA A 644 -38.22 14.73 -27.71
N ALA A 645 -39.00 14.10 -26.82
CA ALA A 645 -38.46 13.38 -25.67
C ALA A 645 -37.58 12.19 -26.09
N LYS A 646 -38.00 11.42 -27.10
CA LYS A 646 -37.22 10.31 -27.64
C LYS A 646 -35.90 10.79 -28.27
N ASP A 647 -35.95 11.81 -29.11
CA ASP A 647 -34.76 12.36 -29.78
C ASP A 647 -33.75 12.90 -28.73
N ALA A 648 -34.23 13.58 -27.67
CA ALA A 648 -33.39 14.04 -26.56
C ALA A 648 -32.82 12.88 -25.71
N LEU A 649 -33.59 11.82 -25.47
CA LEU A 649 -33.13 10.62 -24.77
C LEU A 649 -32.04 9.89 -25.55
N ASP A 650 -32.23 9.73 -26.87
CA ASP A 650 -31.26 9.08 -27.75
C ASP A 650 -29.95 9.90 -27.83
N GLU A 651 -30.04 11.24 -27.94
CA GLU A 651 -28.88 12.17 -27.90
C GLU A 651 -28.12 12.06 -26.56
N ALA A 652 -28.84 12.16 -25.43
CA ALA A 652 -28.28 12.09 -24.09
C ALA A 652 -27.60 10.73 -23.81
N THR A 653 -28.22 9.63 -24.24
CA THR A 653 -27.68 8.27 -24.06
C THR A 653 -26.38 8.10 -24.85
N ALA A 654 -26.36 8.54 -26.11
CA ALA A 654 -25.16 8.46 -26.95
C ALA A 654 -24.01 9.30 -26.37
N LEU A 655 -24.31 10.50 -25.88
CA LEU A 655 -23.30 11.37 -25.28
C LEU A 655 -22.77 10.83 -23.95
N ASN A 656 -23.63 10.22 -23.13
CA ASN A 656 -23.25 9.67 -21.82
C ASN A 656 -22.26 8.49 -21.90
N ILE A 657 -22.09 7.87 -23.08
CA ILE A 657 -21.10 6.82 -23.34
C ILE A 657 -20.01 7.26 -24.34
N SER A 658 -20.00 8.52 -24.76
CA SER A 658 -18.97 9.07 -25.64
C SER A 658 -17.61 9.04 -24.94
N GLU A 659 -16.54 8.80 -25.71
CA GLU A 659 -15.17 8.73 -25.19
C GLU A 659 -14.63 10.10 -24.78
N HIS A 660 -14.93 11.17 -25.55
CA HIS A 660 -14.36 12.51 -25.31
C HIS A 660 -15.40 13.65 -25.29
N PRO A 661 -16.53 13.53 -24.56
CA PRO A 661 -17.45 14.64 -24.42
C PRO A 661 -16.80 15.76 -23.59
N THR A 662 -17.28 16.98 -23.79
CA THR A 662 -17.00 18.12 -22.90
C THR A 662 -18.09 18.24 -21.84
N GLN A 663 -17.79 18.87 -20.69
CA GLN A 663 -18.80 19.13 -19.66
C GLN A 663 -19.98 19.95 -20.19
N ALA A 664 -19.71 20.92 -21.08
CA ALA A 664 -20.75 21.74 -21.69
C ALA A 664 -21.72 20.93 -22.57
N GLU A 665 -21.22 19.90 -23.27
CA GLU A 665 -22.07 18.99 -24.03
C GLU A 665 -22.92 18.13 -23.08
N ILE A 666 -22.35 17.59 -22.00
CA ILE A 666 -23.09 16.80 -21.00
C ILE A 666 -24.19 17.63 -20.33
N ASP A 667 -23.86 18.84 -19.88
CA ASP A 667 -24.81 19.76 -19.27
C ASP A 667 -25.90 20.19 -20.26
N GLY A 668 -25.51 20.41 -21.53
CA GLY A 668 -26.43 20.73 -22.61
C GLY A 668 -27.41 19.60 -22.92
N ALA A 669 -26.93 18.36 -22.96
CA ALA A 669 -27.76 17.18 -23.16
C ALA A 669 -28.72 16.98 -21.97
N LEU A 670 -28.26 17.16 -20.74
CA LEU A 670 -29.11 17.13 -19.55
C LEU A 670 -30.21 18.20 -19.60
N ALA A 671 -29.87 19.43 -19.99
CA ALA A 671 -30.84 20.53 -20.10
C ALA A 671 -31.91 20.22 -21.15
N LYS A 672 -31.50 19.77 -22.35
CA LYS A 672 -32.43 19.35 -23.41
C LYS A 672 -33.32 18.20 -22.97
N LEU A 673 -32.76 17.20 -22.30
CA LEU A 673 -33.50 16.04 -21.80
C LEU A 673 -34.55 16.47 -20.77
N ASN A 674 -34.17 17.32 -19.82
CA ASN A 674 -35.09 17.87 -18.83
C ASN A 674 -36.23 18.67 -19.48
N GLU A 675 -35.92 19.55 -20.45
CA GLU A 675 -36.92 20.35 -21.15
C GLU A 675 -37.90 19.49 -21.96
N ALA A 676 -37.39 18.48 -22.68
CA ALA A 676 -38.20 17.60 -23.50
C ALA A 676 -39.19 16.77 -22.67
N PHE A 677 -38.74 16.22 -21.53
CA PHE A 677 -39.61 15.47 -20.62
C PHE A 677 -40.58 16.37 -19.86
N ALA A 678 -40.18 17.58 -19.47
CA ALA A 678 -41.09 18.56 -18.87
C ALA A 678 -42.15 19.07 -19.85
N SER A 679 -41.91 18.95 -21.16
CA SER A 679 -42.80 19.39 -22.23
C SER A 679 -43.73 18.29 -22.77
N LEU A 680 -43.73 17.10 -22.17
CA LEU A 680 -44.64 16.00 -22.53
C LEU A 680 -46.10 16.43 -22.34
N LYS A 681 -46.93 16.08 -23.32
CA LYS A 681 -48.36 16.44 -23.33
C LYS A 681 -49.18 15.23 -23.70
N TYR A 682 -50.33 15.04 -23.05
CA TYR A 682 -51.32 14.05 -23.45
C TYR A 682 -52.14 14.56 -24.63
N ASN A 683 -52.74 13.63 -25.38
CA ASN A 683 -53.65 13.99 -26.47
C ASN A 683 -54.88 14.69 -25.90
N LYS A 684 -55.39 15.73 -26.58
CA LYS A 684 -56.69 16.29 -26.21
C LYS A 684 -57.75 15.20 -26.32
N GLY A 685 -58.63 15.14 -25.34
CA GLY A 685 -59.66 14.11 -25.23
C GLY A 685 -59.20 12.77 -24.64
N ASP A 686 -57.91 12.55 -24.37
CA ASP A 686 -57.41 11.42 -23.58
C ASP A 686 -57.43 11.81 -22.11
N VAL A 687 -58.52 11.47 -21.42
CA VAL A 687 -58.78 11.97 -20.06
C VAL A 687 -58.38 10.97 -18.97
N ASN A 688 -58.00 9.76 -19.36
CA ASN A 688 -57.50 8.70 -18.47
C ASN A 688 -56.00 8.38 -18.68
N HIS A 689 -55.33 9.06 -19.62
CA HIS A 689 -53.91 8.95 -19.92
C HIS A 689 -53.49 7.55 -20.39
N ASP A 690 -54.38 6.82 -21.07
CA ASP A 690 -54.09 5.48 -21.61
C ASP A 690 -53.51 5.49 -23.04
N GLY A 691 -53.35 6.69 -23.61
CA GLY A 691 -52.82 6.93 -24.95
C GLY A 691 -53.82 6.74 -26.07
N LYS A 692 -55.09 6.42 -25.78
CA LYS A 692 -56.10 6.08 -26.78
C LYS A 692 -57.37 6.87 -26.55
N LEU A 693 -57.79 7.61 -27.58
CA LEU A 693 -59.15 8.18 -27.59
C LEU A 693 -60.17 7.09 -27.90
N THR A 694 -60.94 6.72 -26.88
CA THR A 694 -62.01 5.73 -26.97
C THR A 694 -63.37 6.32 -26.61
N ILE A 695 -64.42 5.50 -26.73
CA ILE A 695 -65.74 5.89 -26.22
C ILE A 695 -65.74 6.03 -24.68
N SER A 696 -64.78 5.41 -24.00
CA SER A 696 -64.61 5.54 -22.55
C SER A 696 -64.35 6.99 -22.19
N ASP A 697 -63.44 7.66 -22.90
CA ASP A 697 -63.06 9.05 -22.64
C ASP A 697 -64.21 10.01 -22.83
N ALA A 698 -64.94 9.86 -23.94
CA ALA A 698 -66.16 10.64 -24.18
C ALA A 698 -67.22 10.39 -23.08
N THR A 699 -67.32 9.16 -22.58
CA THR A 699 -68.24 8.81 -21.49
C THR A 699 -67.80 9.42 -20.17
N MET A 700 -66.50 9.45 -19.88
CA MET A 700 -65.91 10.06 -18.69
C MET A 700 -66.15 11.58 -18.68
N ILE A 701 -65.96 12.26 -19.81
CA ILE A 701 -66.30 13.68 -19.98
C ILE A 701 -67.81 13.92 -19.73
N GLN A 702 -68.69 13.09 -20.30
CA GLN A 702 -70.14 13.20 -20.07
C GLN A 702 -70.53 12.98 -18.60
N ILE A 703 -69.89 12.01 -17.94
CA ILE A 703 -70.09 11.76 -16.51
C ILE A 703 -69.63 12.96 -15.68
N TYR A 704 -68.48 13.56 -15.99
CA TYR A 704 -67.99 14.78 -15.36
C TYR A 704 -69.00 15.93 -15.50
N ILE A 705 -69.52 16.19 -16.70
CA ILE A 705 -70.52 17.24 -16.96
C ILE A 705 -71.80 17.04 -16.13
N ILE A 706 -72.27 15.80 -16.00
CA ILE A 706 -73.54 15.49 -15.32
C ILE A 706 -73.39 15.41 -13.80
N LYS A 707 -72.29 14.82 -13.33
CA LYS A 707 -72.12 14.43 -11.92
C LYS A 707 -71.03 15.22 -11.17
N GLY A 708 -70.17 15.96 -11.87
CA GLY A 708 -69.07 16.73 -11.29
C GLY A 708 -68.01 15.88 -10.59
N ILE A 709 -67.60 14.76 -11.20
CA ILE A 709 -66.63 13.81 -10.61
C ILE A 709 -65.20 14.13 -11.08
N ASP A 710 -64.30 14.48 -10.17
CA ASP A 710 -62.92 14.93 -10.44
C ASP A 710 -61.92 13.81 -10.86
N GLU A 711 -62.38 12.70 -11.42
CA GLU A 711 -61.51 11.56 -11.81
C GLU A 711 -60.98 11.66 -13.25
N ILE A 712 -61.09 12.82 -13.89
CA ILE A 712 -60.62 13.06 -15.26
C ILE A 712 -59.61 14.20 -15.30
N ASP A 713 -58.69 14.15 -16.27
CA ASP A 713 -57.87 15.32 -16.60
C ASP A 713 -58.72 16.38 -17.32
N ILE A 714 -59.02 17.47 -16.61
CA ILE A 714 -59.87 18.57 -17.10
C ILE A 714 -59.18 19.31 -18.26
N ASP A 715 -57.85 19.40 -18.25
CA ASP A 715 -57.10 20.14 -19.27
C ASP A 715 -57.08 19.38 -20.59
N THR A 716 -57.04 18.05 -20.58
CA THR A 716 -57.23 17.25 -21.80
C THR A 716 -58.70 17.14 -22.18
N ALA A 717 -59.63 17.18 -21.22
CA ALA A 717 -61.06 17.12 -21.46
C ALA A 717 -61.62 18.35 -22.18
N ASP A 718 -61.05 19.54 -21.98
CA ASP A 718 -61.36 20.75 -22.78
C ASP A 718 -60.62 20.66 -24.12
N VAL A 719 -61.26 19.98 -25.07
CA VAL A 719 -60.68 19.62 -26.37
C VAL A 719 -60.56 20.86 -27.26
N ASP A 720 -61.52 21.79 -27.17
CA ASP A 720 -61.56 22.99 -28.00
C ASP A 720 -60.87 24.22 -27.37
N ASN A 721 -60.39 24.10 -26.13
CA ASN A 721 -59.77 25.14 -25.32
C ASN A 721 -60.70 26.35 -25.09
N SER A 722 -62.00 26.11 -24.97
CA SER A 722 -62.99 27.16 -24.66
C SER A 722 -62.90 27.65 -23.21
N GLY A 723 -62.15 26.95 -22.36
CA GLY A 723 -62.06 27.15 -20.91
C GLY A 723 -63.22 26.51 -20.16
N LYS A 724 -63.99 25.62 -20.81
CA LYS A 724 -65.11 24.88 -20.22
C LYS A 724 -65.17 23.48 -20.80
N VAL A 725 -65.30 22.49 -19.92
CA VAL A 725 -65.59 21.11 -20.33
C VAL A 725 -67.10 20.95 -20.52
N ASP A 726 -67.55 20.77 -21.76
CA ASP A 726 -68.96 20.61 -22.09
C ASP A 726 -69.25 19.50 -23.13
N ILE A 727 -70.50 19.42 -23.60
CA ILE A 727 -70.94 18.34 -24.48
C ILE A 727 -70.24 18.36 -25.85
N ASP A 728 -69.73 19.52 -26.28
CA ASP A 728 -69.02 19.68 -27.55
C ASP A 728 -67.64 19.01 -27.49
N ASP A 729 -67.01 18.95 -26.31
CA ASP A 729 -65.76 18.19 -26.08
C ASP A 729 -65.97 16.68 -26.22
N ALA A 730 -66.97 16.15 -25.49
CA ALA A 730 -67.32 14.73 -25.59
C ALA A 730 -67.70 14.35 -27.03
N THR A 731 -68.41 15.23 -27.74
CA THR A 731 -68.75 15.05 -29.15
C THR A 731 -67.51 15.06 -30.03
N SER A 732 -66.51 15.89 -29.72
CA SER A 732 -65.24 15.96 -30.45
C SER A 732 -64.41 14.69 -30.28
N VAL A 733 -64.38 14.08 -29.09
CA VAL A 733 -63.79 12.76 -28.86
C VAL A 733 -64.53 11.68 -29.67
N GLN A 734 -65.86 11.65 -29.61
CA GLN A 734 -66.67 10.72 -30.41
C GLN A 734 -66.38 10.82 -31.91
N LYS A 735 -66.22 12.04 -32.44
CA LYS A 735 -65.85 12.28 -33.85
C LYS A 735 -64.49 11.67 -34.21
N VAL A 736 -63.51 11.69 -33.29
CA VAL A 736 -62.23 10.99 -33.50
C VAL A 736 -62.44 9.47 -33.51
N VAL A 737 -63.19 8.94 -32.55
CA VAL A 737 -63.49 7.50 -32.42
C VAL A 737 -64.16 6.94 -33.69
N VAL A 738 -65.09 7.68 -34.30
CA VAL A 738 -65.79 7.24 -35.53
C VAL A 738 -65.06 7.62 -36.83
N GLY A 739 -63.85 8.20 -36.74
CA GLY A 739 -63.02 8.54 -37.89
C GLY A 739 -63.46 9.77 -38.68
N ILE A 740 -64.31 10.62 -38.10
CA ILE A 740 -64.69 11.92 -38.67
C ILE A 740 -63.56 12.93 -38.44
N TYR A 741 -62.96 12.90 -37.26
CA TYR A 741 -61.76 13.67 -36.90
C TYR A 741 -60.55 12.72 -36.74
N LYS A 742 -59.35 13.29 -36.78
CA LYS A 742 -58.09 12.63 -36.43
C LYS A 742 -57.29 13.55 -35.53
N LEU A 743 -56.29 13.01 -34.84
CA LEU A 743 -55.31 13.81 -34.12
C LEU A 743 -54.22 14.31 -35.07
N ASP A 744 -53.79 15.56 -34.88
CA ASP A 744 -52.53 16.05 -35.45
C ASP A 744 -51.33 15.68 -34.55
N GLY A 745 -50.13 16.11 -34.91
CA GLY A 745 -48.91 15.78 -34.15
C GLY A 745 -48.89 16.33 -32.73
N ASP A 746 -49.65 17.39 -32.45
CA ASP A 746 -49.76 18.03 -31.14
C ASP A 746 -50.98 17.51 -30.35
N GLY A 747 -51.64 16.47 -30.85
CA GLY A 747 -52.79 15.85 -30.19
C GLY A 747 -54.07 16.66 -30.29
N ASN A 748 -54.18 17.62 -31.22
CA ASN A 748 -55.40 18.39 -31.44
C ASN A 748 -56.33 17.69 -32.44
N HIS A 749 -57.62 17.91 -32.26
CA HIS A 749 -58.64 17.31 -33.12
C HIS A 749 -58.79 18.08 -34.43
N VAL A 750 -58.50 17.43 -35.56
CA VAL A 750 -58.64 18.02 -36.89
C VAL A 750 -59.55 17.18 -37.78
N ALA A 751 -60.32 17.83 -38.66
CA ALA A 751 -61.24 17.14 -39.56
C ALA A 751 -60.48 16.16 -40.48
N ALA A 752 -60.93 14.90 -40.54
CA ALA A 752 -60.41 13.95 -41.50
C ALA A 752 -60.86 14.36 -42.91
N ALA A 753 -59.96 14.30 -43.89
CA ALA A 753 -60.32 14.57 -45.28
C ALA A 753 -61.37 13.54 -45.72
N ILE A 754 -62.63 13.96 -45.89
CA ILE A 754 -63.70 13.09 -46.37
C ILE A 754 -63.35 12.68 -47.81
N LEU A 755 -62.91 11.44 -47.99
CA LEU A 755 -62.96 10.77 -49.28
C LEU A 755 -64.42 10.77 -49.71
N LYS A 756 -64.79 11.67 -50.64
CA LYS A 756 -66.01 11.55 -51.45
C LYS A 756 -66.01 10.18 -52.10
N ARG A 757 -66.61 9.17 -51.46
CA ARG A 757 -67.11 8.01 -52.17
C ARG A 757 -68.40 8.43 -52.85
N GLY A 758 -68.27 8.65 -54.17
CA GLY A 758 -69.36 9.06 -55.02
C GLY A 758 -70.46 8.01 -55.12
N GLY A 759 -71.68 8.53 -55.31
CA GLY A 759 -72.77 7.90 -56.04
C GLY A 759 -73.48 6.76 -55.32
N LEU A 760 -74.70 7.04 -54.83
CA LEU A 760 -75.87 6.23 -55.17
C LEU A 760 -77.14 7.10 -55.04
N ASN A 761 -78.01 6.93 -56.03
CA ASN A 761 -79.19 7.72 -56.35
C ASN A 761 -80.33 7.61 -55.31
N SER A 762 -81.22 8.60 -55.38
CA SER A 762 -82.63 8.64 -54.96
C SER A 762 -83.30 7.33 -54.54
N TYR A 763 -84.07 7.33 -53.45
CA TYR A 763 -85.55 7.36 -53.45
C TYR A 763 -86.08 7.48 -51.99
N GLU A 764 -87.10 8.34 -51.85
CA GLU A 764 -88.01 8.63 -50.71
C GLU A 764 -87.45 9.09 -49.35
#